data_AF-A0AA38IAM4-F1
#
_entry.id   AF-A0AA38IAM4-F1
#
_cell.length_a   1.000
_cell.length_b   1.000
_cell.length_c   1.000
_cell.angle_alpha   90.00
_cell.angle_beta   90.00
_cell.angle_gamma   90.00
#
_symmetry.space_group_name_H-M   'P 1'
#
loop_
_entity.id
_entity.type
_entity.pdbx_description
1 polymer ?
#
loop_
_entity_poly.entity_id
_entity_poly.type
_entity_poly.pdbx_seq_one_letter_code
_entity_poly.pdbx_strand_id
1 'polypeptide(L)'
;MPLNSQGSVSVANMLNDSHFGIYHLNIQCLTNKIDELSLFLDTYKFDILGLSERWIDNREILDKVNIIGYKLVSSYCRTAHRHGGVLIFAKNNLKCKPLQLDEYCVEMHAEFCGLEIASQKLRVILLYRPSTSRDFHVFLDQLEAILVKYTTDNINVIILGDFSKDFNVEAADLRSLKYLVSTFNLTAQITDFTRVTDVSSTTIDNILTNVVSEKCISGVLDSSLSDHAGQFILFSCEANSKTADYSYSRPVTSVGIKTICEHLSNKDWSVFLRRGCDGNNCREDLVNTFDYLIKRYLPIRKYSKANINWFTEDLKKQRNHLMLLKEVFNHTKNETDKSAYNIYRSHYKKAISEAKCKAYSSFLAKSANKAKASWRIVNLESNKVGKTDDCPVNPDDFNMHFAEIAERLVSQRPVKAKNPLHLMGNTPTPSNSFGLLSISEGETIAETVITLSVTDKLHSLYRELQTMGNIEKFKHELQLLFRAEVVNLIIAVVAGFIHLYKSKEVPSTYYGIMLFRNFVSNGTLSAYLCNFHFATWPFLAYSGTTMIFIYAYLMKFKEIQFRILCKSMEKLSPESEHSDENVLIYNEDYQRTVWNSMKGYVQHHSKLKSCVVKFNAWSFMPLLGSAFFGFIFIMSMLFDFINRSDTYNFSDYMLIITNLSAATMNLSLALHVGQQVTNASVDTYTKAFDCGWTSWNSSNRKMFLIFLSNLQEPVRLGCSEILPLQYSYYIKLFNLMMSACMFFQGVKVIKQIRNSIGNNNIWISVDETTDRLGRYIAHLVVRKLSSKEAGRPFLLALKQLDKTNSNTISRFINESLAILWPKDTEHKKVKWFVSDGASYMIKTGTNLKVFYENITHLTCMVQSHANVLSLWADRFCLPSPKKAVQILQGQNL
;
A
#
# COMPACT_ATOMS: atom_id res chain seq x y z
N MET A 1 -55.95 -23.60 -4.28
CA MET A 1 -54.87 -24.62 -4.21
C MET A 1 -53.57 -23.86 -4.05
N PRO A 2 -52.82 -24.01 -2.96
CA PRO A 2 -51.50 -23.39 -2.87
C PRO A 2 -50.58 -24.05 -3.90
N LEU A 3 -49.80 -23.25 -4.60
CA LEU A 3 -48.90 -23.70 -5.67
C LEU A 3 -47.91 -24.73 -5.14
N ASN A 4 -48.03 -25.99 -5.60
CA ASN A 4 -47.08 -27.08 -5.34
C ASN A 4 -45.62 -26.65 -5.66
N SER A 5 -44.64 -27.41 -5.19
CA SER A 5 -43.22 -27.31 -5.57
C SER A 5 -42.93 -27.26 -7.09
N GLN A 6 -43.90 -27.62 -7.94
CA GLN A 6 -43.88 -27.42 -9.40
C GLN A 6 -44.16 -25.97 -9.83
N GLY A 7 -44.94 -25.20 -9.06
CA GLY A 7 -45.31 -23.81 -9.33
C GLY A 7 -44.14 -22.83 -9.15
N SER A 8 -43.32 -23.02 -8.11
CA SER A 8 -42.09 -22.23 -7.90
C SER A 8 -41.06 -22.44 -9.01
N VAL A 9 -40.93 -23.66 -9.52
CA VAL A 9 -40.14 -23.97 -10.72
C VAL A 9 -40.71 -23.28 -11.96
N SER A 10 -42.05 -23.20 -12.09
CA SER A 10 -42.70 -22.50 -13.22
C SER A 10 -42.41 -20.99 -13.23
N VAL A 11 -42.45 -20.33 -12.07
CA VAL A 11 -42.17 -18.89 -11.95
C VAL A 11 -40.70 -18.59 -12.29
N ALA A 12 -39.77 -19.41 -11.80
CA ALA A 12 -38.35 -19.28 -12.13
C ALA A 12 -38.08 -19.48 -13.64
N ASN A 13 -38.81 -20.40 -14.29
CA ASN A 13 -38.71 -20.61 -15.74
C ASN A 13 -39.28 -19.41 -16.51
N MET A 14 -40.45 -18.89 -16.13
CA MET A 14 -41.07 -17.71 -16.77
C MET A 14 -40.18 -16.45 -16.71
N LEU A 15 -39.48 -16.24 -15.60
CA LEU A 15 -38.51 -15.15 -15.43
C LEU A 15 -37.24 -15.34 -16.28
N ASN A 16 -36.85 -16.58 -16.57
CA ASN A 16 -35.79 -16.88 -17.52
C ASN A 16 -36.25 -16.64 -18.97
N ASP A 17 -37.50 -16.97 -19.28
CA ASP A 17 -38.18 -16.87 -20.59
C ASP A 17 -38.73 -15.45 -20.90
N SER A 18 -37.95 -14.41 -20.59
CA SER A 18 -38.18 -13.01 -21.03
C SER A 18 -39.34 -12.21 -20.40
N HIS A 19 -39.96 -12.69 -19.31
CA HIS A 19 -40.92 -11.85 -18.56
C HIS A 19 -40.20 -10.83 -17.68
N PHE A 20 -40.80 -9.63 -17.55
CA PHE A 20 -40.38 -8.63 -16.58
C PHE A 20 -41.08 -8.88 -15.25
N GLY A 21 -40.31 -8.99 -14.17
CA GLY A 21 -40.83 -9.39 -12.86
C GLY A 21 -40.60 -8.38 -11.74
N ILE A 22 -41.64 -8.17 -10.93
CA ILE A 22 -41.60 -7.33 -9.73
C ILE A 22 -42.00 -8.19 -8.53
N TYR A 23 -41.25 -8.11 -7.44
CA TYR A 23 -41.52 -8.84 -6.20
C TYR A 23 -41.54 -7.90 -4.99
N HIS A 24 -42.54 -8.08 -4.12
CA HIS A 24 -42.71 -7.41 -2.84
C HIS A 24 -42.50 -8.38 -1.68
N LEU A 25 -41.85 -7.92 -0.61
CA LEU A 25 -41.89 -8.60 0.68
C LEU A 25 -41.86 -7.59 1.84
N ASN A 26 -42.82 -7.69 2.77
CA ASN A 26 -42.61 -7.15 4.12
C ASN A 26 -41.56 -8.02 4.83
N ILE A 27 -40.33 -7.52 4.92
CA ILE A 27 -39.18 -8.33 5.33
C ILE A 27 -38.96 -8.35 6.84
N GLN A 28 -39.48 -7.37 7.60
CA GLN A 28 -39.27 -7.20 9.04
C GLN A 28 -37.79 -7.39 9.46
N CYS A 29 -37.02 -6.30 9.45
CA CYS A 29 -35.57 -6.30 9.66
C CYS A 29 -34.79 -6.91 8.47
N LEU A 30 -34.24 -6.06 7.61
CA LEU A 30 -33.45 -6.51 6.46
C LEU A 30 -32.05 -7.02 6.87
N THR A 31 -31.42 -6.39 7.87
CA THR A 31 -29.98 -6.54 8.15
C THR A 31 -29.52 -7.97 8.46
N ASN A 32 -30.40 -8.81 9.02
CA ASN A 32 -30.09 -10.19 9.37
C ASN A 32 -30.61 -11.23 8.36
N LYS A 33 -31.09 -10.78 7.19
CA LYS A 33 -31.72 -11.61 6.14
C LYS A 33 -31.13 -11.37 4.74
N ILE A 34 -30.09 -10.55 4.62
CA ILE A 34 -29.50 -10.15 3.32
C ILE A 34 -29.00 -11.37 2.54
N ASP A 35 -28.39 -12.33 3.23
CA ASP A 35 -27.78 -13.50 2.59
C ASP A 35 -28.84 -14.47 2.07
N GLU A 36 -29.87 -14.74 2.88
CA GLU A 36 -30.99 -15.57 2.48
C GLU A 36 -31.81 -14.89 1.36
N LEU A 37 -32.00 -13.57 1.42
CA LEU A 37 -32.63 -12.78 0.35
C LEU A 37 -31.82 -12.83 -0.95
N SER A 38 -30.50 -12.70 -0.87
CA SER A 38 -29.62 -12.80 -2.04
C SER A 38 -29.73 -14.18 -2.71
N LEU A 39 -29.87 -15.24 -1.91
CA LEU A 39 -30.07 -16.61 -2.39
C LEU A 39 -31.41 -16.81 -3.10
N PHE A 40 -32.45 -16.17 -2.56
CA PHE A 40 -33.78 -16.14 -3.18
C PHE A 40 -33.72 -15.44 -4.54
N LEU A 41 -33.09 -14.25 -4.60
CA LEU A 41 -32.98 -13.46 -5.83
C LEU A 41 -32.09 -14.12 -6.89
N ASP A 42 -31.04 -14.86 -6.54
CA ASP A 42 -30.22 -15.58 -7.54
C ASP A 42 -31.03 -16.67 -8.28
N THR A 43 -32.06 -17.21 -7.62
CA THR A 43 -32.93 -18.25 -8.21
C THR A 43 -34.01 -17.66 -9.09
N TYR A 44 -34.79 -16.70 -8.58
CA TYR A 44 -35.94 -16.16 -9.31
C TYR A 44 -35.58 -14.98 -10.22
N LYS A 45 -34.54 -14.21 -9.87
CA LYS A 45 -34.00 -13.10 -10.67
C LYS A 45 -35.06 -12.06 -11.06
N PHE A 46 -35.90 -11.63 -10.13
CA PHE A 46 -36.86 -10.52 -10.35
C PHE A 46 -36.14 -9.23 -10.78
N ASP A 47 -36.74 -8.42 -11.66
CA ASP A 47 -36.10 -7.18 -12.15
C ASP A 47 -36.18 -6.04 -11.14
N ILE A 48 -37.28 -5.98 -10.38
CA ILE A 48 -37.51 -5.03 -9.29
C ILE A 48 -37.83 -5.80 -8.02
N LEU A 49 -37.24 -5.36 -6.90
CA LEU A 49 -37.50 -5.86 -5.56
C LEU A 49 -37.96 -4.70 -4.68
N GLY A 50 -39.17 -4.78 -4.14
CA GLY A 50 -39.70 -3.90 -3.10
C GLY A 50 -39.65 -4.57 -1.72
N LEU A 51 -39.15 -3.87 -0.72
CA LEU A 51 -39.09 -4.33 0.67
C LEU A 51 -39.73 -3.32 1.61
N SER A 52 -40.65 -3.80 2.44
CA SER A 52 -41.28 -3.02 3.52
C SER A 52 -40.74 -3.46 4.88
N GLU A 53 -40.83 -2.58 5.88
CA GLU A 53 -40.28 -2.80 7.23
C GLU A 53 -38.78 -3.10 7.28
N ARG A 54 -38.01 -2.25 6.61
CA ARG A 54 -36.55 -2.42 6.51
C ARG A 54 -35.81 -2.38 7.85
N TRP A 55 -36.29 -1.60 8.82
CA TRP A 55 -35.72 -1.36 10.17
C TRP A 55 -34.21 -1.00 10.17
N ILE A 56 -33.82 -0.08 9.27
CA ILE A 56 -32.47 0.51 9.18
C ILE A 56 -32.59 2.02 8.94
N ASP A 57 -31.58 2.83 9.30
CA ASP A 57 -31.50 4.28 9.03
C ASP A 57 -30.85 4.57 7.65
N ASN A 58 -31.24 5.68 6.99
CA ASN A 58 -30.76 6.08 5.68
C ASN A 58 -29.25 6.34 5.65
N ARG A 59 -28.66 6.73 6.79
CA ARG A 59 -27.21 6.91 6.91
C ARG A 59 -26.44 5.60 6.86
N GLU A 60 -27.05 4.50 7.29
CA GLU A 60 -26.37 3.20 7.40
C GLU A 60 -26.67 2.28 6.21
N ILE A 61 -27.68 2.58 5.40
CA ILE A 61 -28.14 1.67 4.34
C ILE A 61 -27.08 1.44 3.27
N LEU A 62 -26.37 2.50 2.83
CA LEU A 62 -25.32 2.39 1.81
C LEU A 62 -24.12 1.58 2.31
N ASP A 63 -23.90 1.54 3.62
CA ASP A 63 -22.78 0.82 4.23
C ASP A 63 -23.14 -0.63 4.58
N LYS A 64 -24.40 -0.90 4.97
CA LYS A 64 -24.83 -2.20 5.52
C LYS A 64 -25.64 -3.06 4.56
N VAL A 65 -26.22 -2.47 3.51
CA VAL A 65 -27.13 -3.20 2.60
C VAL A 65 -26.54 -3.20 1.20
N ASN A 66 -26.12 -4.39 0.77
CA ASN A 66 -25.65 -4.64 -0.57
C ASN A 66 -26.24 -5.97 -1.06
N ILE A 67 -26.99 -5.90 -2.15
CA ILE A 67 -27.60 -7.06 -2.81
C ILE A 67 -26.93 -7.19 -4.17
N ILE A 68 -26.16 -8.26 -4.34
CA ILE A 68 -25.34 -8.47 -5.55
C ILE A 68 -26.25 -8.48 -6.79
N GLY A 69 -25.93 -7.60 -7.76
CA GLY A 69 -26.67 -7.48 -9.02
C GLY A 69 -27.81 -6.46 -9.01
N TYR A 70 -28.11 -5.87 -7.85
CA TYR A 70 -29.16 -4.87 -7.68
C TYR A 70 -28.58 -3.54 -7.18
N LYS A 71 -29.22 -2.45 -7.59
CA LYS A 71 -28.98 -1.09 -7.09
C LYS A 71 -30.19 -0.60 -6.32
N LEU A 72 -29.94 0.10 -5.22
CA LEU A 72 -30.98 0.83 -4.50
C LEU A 72 -31.39 2.05 -5.34
N VAL A 73 -32.68 2.18 -5.64
CA VAL A 73 -33.20 3.26 -6.50
C VAL A 73 -33.85 4.36 -5.66
N SER A 74 -34.72 3.98 -4.73
CA SER A 74 -35.41 4.90 -3.82
C SER A 74 -35.64 4.23 -2.47
N SER A 75 -35.72 5.05 -1.43
CA SER A 75 -35.91 4.59 -0.05
C SER A 75 -36.52 5.68 0.81
N TYR A 76 -37.42 5.30 1.69
CA TYR A 76 -37.93 6.17 2.75
C TYR A 76 -37.71 5.54 4.13
N CYS A 77 -37.39 6.36 5.13
CA CYS A 77 -37.36 5.92 6.51
C CYS A 77 -37.81 6.99 7.49
N ARG A 78 -38.32 6.52 8.61
CA ARG A 78 -38.72 7.36 9.73
C ARG A 78 -37.53 8.02 10.39
N THR A 79 -37.76 9.24 10.87
CA THR A 79 -36.83 10.08 11.61
C THR A 79 -37.23 10.19 13.08
N ALA A 80 -38.52 10.24 13.39
CA ALA A 80 -39.03 10.39 14.76
C ALA A 80 -39.35 9.04 15.42
N HIS A 81 -39.87 8.07 14.67
CA HIS A 81 -40.30 6.78 15.20
C HIS A 81 -39.35 5.63 14.82
N ARG A 82 -39.31 4.60 15.67
CA ARG A 82 -38.59 3.35 15.39
C ARG A 82 -39.40 2.42 14.50
N HIS A 83 -38.69 1.55 13.77
CA HIS A 83 -39.24 0.54 12.86
C HIS A 83 -40.05 1.13 11.69
N GLY A 84 -40.37 0.31 10.68
CA GLY A 84 -40.90 0.76 9.39
C GLY A 84 -39.81 1.05 8.34
N GLY A 85 -40.17 1.86 7.35
CA GLY A 85 -39.40 2.21 6.17
C GLY A 85 -39.63 1.28 4.98
N VAL A 86 -39.49 1.84 3.78
CA VAL A 86 -39.66 1.16 2.49
C VAL A 86 -38.42 1.32 1.60
N LEU A 87 -38.14 0.30 0.79
CA LEU A 87 -36.97 0.23 -0.09
C LEU A 87 -37.34 -0.36 -1.44
N ILE A 88 -36.87 0.26 -2.53
CA ILE A 88 -37.02 -0.31 -3.86
C ILE A 88 -35.65 -0.47 -4.55
N PHE A 89 -35.36 -1.70 -4.92
CA PHE A 89 -34.16 -2.12 -5.66
C PHE A 89 -34.53 -2.47 -7.10
N ALA A 90 -33.62 -2.20 -8.02
CA ALA A 90 -33.71 -2.63 -9.42
C ALA A 90 -32.42 -3.35 -9.83
N LYS A 91 -32.48 -4.24 -10.81
CA LYS A 91 -31.25 -4.80 -11.39
C LYS A 91 -30.33 -3.69 -11.91
N ASN A 92 -29.02 -3.88 -11.78
CA ASN A 92 -28.03 -2.85 -12.11
C ASN A 92 -28.15 -2.29 -13.54
N ASN A 93 -28.45 -3.17 -14.50
CA ASN A 93 -28.60 -2.85 -15.92
C ASN A 93 -29.94 -2.17 -16.28
N LEU A 94 -30.91 -2.13 -15.37
CA LEU A 94 -32.21 -1.52 -15.64
C LEU A 94 -32.13 0.01 -15.55
N LYS A 95 -32.52 0.72 -16.59
CA LYS A 95 -32.57 2.19 -16.58
C LYS A 95 -33.87 2.66 -15.92
N CYS A 96 -33.78 3.23 -14.73
CA CYS A 96 -34.91 3.71 -13.94
C CYS A 96 -34.54 5.02 -13.23
N LYS A 97 -35.56 5.84 -12.91
CA LYS A 97 -35.42 7.08 -12.13
C LYS A 97 -36.26 6.99 -10.85
N PRO A 98 -35.81 7.52 -9.71
CA PRO A 98 -36.65 7.56 -8.50
C PRO A 98 -37.84 8.51 -8.67
N LEU A 99 -38.98 8.16 -8.08
CA LEU A 99 -40.13 9.04 -7.93
C LEU A 99 -39.98 9.89 -6.66
N GLN A 100 -40.45 11.13 -6.69
CA GLN A 100 -40.44 12.04 -5.53
C GLN A 100 -41.69 11.80 -4.69
N LEU A 101 -41.58 10.93 -3.68
CA LEU A 101 -42.72 10.50 -2.85
C LEU A 101 -42.58 10.88 -1.36
N ASP A 102 -41.41 11.35 -0.94
CA ASP A 102 -41.11 11.67 0.45
C ASP A 102 -42.06 12.73 1.04
N GLU A 103 -42.53 13.69 0.22
CA GLU A 103 -43.48 14.73 0.61
C GLU A 103 -44.86 14.19 1.00
N TYR A 104 -45.22 13.00 0.50
CA TYR A 104 -46.48 12.33 0.81
C TYR A 104 -46.34 11.36 1.98
N CYS A 105 -45.14 11.15 2.51
CA CYS A 105 -44.91 10.20 3.60
C CYS A 105 -45.17 10.86 4.95
N VAL A 106 -46.11 10.29 5.70
CA VAL A 106 -46.41 10.72 7.07
C VAL A 106 -46.13 9.54 7.99
N GLU A 107 -45.15 9.71 8.87
CA GLU A 107 -44.74 8.66 9.80
C GLU A 107 -45.96 8.14 10.59
N MET A 108 -46.02 6.83 10.80
CA MET A 108 -47.13 6.13 11.48
C MET A 108 -48.46 6.13 10.72
N HIS A 109 -48.56 6.76 9.54
CA HIS A 109 -49.75 6.71 8.68
C HIS A 109 -49.48 5.90 7.41
N ALA A 110 -48.59 6.38 6.53
CA ALA A 110 -48.24 5.68 5.30
C ALA A 110 -46.88 6.14 4.77
N GLU A 111 -46.16 5.20 4.20
CA GLU A 111 -44.78 5.36 3.75
C GLU A 111 -44.65 4.86 2.32
N PHE A 112 -44.01 5.67 1.48
CA PHE A 112 -43.96 5.45 0.04
C PHE A 112 -42.53 5.60 -0.48
N CYS A 113 -42.18 4.78 -1.46
CA CYS A 113 -41.02 5.02 -2.32
C CYS A 113 -41.30 4.42 -3.70
N GLY A 114 -40.60 4.84 -4.74
CA GLY A 114 -40.96 4.38 -6.07
C GLY A 114 -39.95 4.74 -7.14
N LEU A 115 -40.19 4.20 -8.33
CA LEU A 115 -39.38 4.42 -9.50
C LEU A 115 -40.20 4.50 -10.78
N GLU A 116 -39.63 5.13 -11.79
CA GLU A 116 -40.15 5.20 -13.16
C GLU A 116 -39.17 4.53 -14.13
N ILE A 117 -39.73 3.70 -15.01
CA ILE A 117 -39.04 3.08 -16.15
C ILE A 117 -39.64 3.66 -17.42
N ALA A 118 -39.05 4.77 -17.87
CA ALA A 118 -39.52 5.49 -19.06
C ALA A 118 -39.59 4.60 -20.31
N SER A 119 -38.65 3.67 -20.47
CA SER A 119 -38.61 2.74 -21.62
C SER A 119 -39.80 1.77 -21.68
N GLN A 120 -40.47 1.53 -20.55
CA GLN A 120 -41.62 0.63 -20.45
C GLN A 120 -42.93 1.37 -20.15
N LYS A 121 -42.90 2.71 -20.09
CA LYS A 121 -44.02 3.55 -19.62
C LYS A 121 -44.61 3.01 -18.32
N LEU A 122 -43.74 2.67 -17.36
CA LEU A 122 -44.10 1.99 -16.13
C LEU A 122 -43.67 2.81 -14.91
N ARG A 123 -44.58 2.98 -13.96
CA ARG A 123 -44.31 3.51 -12.63
C ARG A 123 -44.60 2.46 -11.58
N VAL A 124 -43.67 2.29 -10.65
CA VAL A 124 -43.76 1.32 -9.57
C VAL A 124 -43.69 2.06 -8.25
N ILE A 125 -44.72 1.92 -7.43
CA ILE A 125 -44.86 2.57 -6.14
C ILE A 125 -44.93 1.48 -5.08
N LEU A 126 -44.03 1.55 -4.11
CA LEU A 126 -44.02 0.69 -2.94
C LEU A 126 -44.71 1.41 -1.78
N LEU A 127 -45.58 0.71 -1.08
CA LEU A 127 -46.35 1.21 0.06
C LEU A 127 -46.08 0.37 1.32
N TYR A 128 -45.97 1.04 2.45
CA TYR A 128 -46.15 0.43 3.76
C TYR A 128 -47.08 1.29 4.62
N ARG A 129 -48.19 0.70 5.07
CA ARG A 129 -49.12 1.30 6.03
C ARG A 129 -49.06 0.53 7.36
N PRO A 130 -48.70 1.18 8.48
CA PRO A 130 -48.67 0.51 9.78
C PRO A 130 -50.08 0.16 10.29
N SER A 131 -50.22 -1.03 10.87
CA SER A 131 -51.48 -1.47 11.51
C SER A 131 -51.90 -0.61 12.71
N THR A 132 -50.97 0.12 13.33
CA THR A 132 -51.22 1.05 14.45
C THR A 132 -51.83 2.38 14.02
N SER A 133 -51.85 2.68 12.73
CA SER A 133 -52.47 3.90 12.22
C SER A 133 -53.98 3.85 12.44
N ARG A 134 -54.49 4.76 13.27
CA ARG A 134 -55.93 4.86 13.59
C ARG A 134 -56.74 5.59 12.52
N ASP A 135 -56.09 6.44 11.73
CA ASP A 135 -56.77 7.28 10.75
C ASP A 135 -56.50 6.77 9.33
N PHE A 136 -57.50 6.09 8.77
CA PHE A 136 -57.44 5.58 7.40
C PHE A 136 -57.66 6.68 6.35
N HIS A 137 -58.31 7.80 6.70
CA HIS A 137 -58.57 8.90 5.78
C HIS A 137 -57.30 9.64 5.40
N VAL A 138 -56.39 9.88 6.35
CA VAL A 138 -55.06 10.45 6.06
C VAL A 138 -54.31 9.64 5.00
N PHE A 139 -54.36 8.30 5.10
CA PHE A 139 -53.78 7.42 4.10
C PHE A 139 -54.46 7.55 2.73
N LEU A 140 -55.79 7.64 2.69
CA LEU A 140 -56.53 7.83 1.45
C LEU A 140 -56.19 9.17 0.79
N ASP A 141 -56.09 10.26 1.54
CA ASP A 141 -55.72 11.58 1.03
C ASP A 141 -54.29 11.57 0.45
N GLN A 142 -53.35 10.92 1.16
CA GLN A 142 -51.97 10.74 0.67
C GLN A 142 -51.94 9.93 -0.63
N LEU A 143 -52.69 8.81 -0.67
CA LEU A 143 -52.75 7.95 -1.85
C LEU A 143 -53.43 8.65 -3.03
N GLU A 144 -54.52 9.38 -2.80
CA GLU A 144 -55.21 10.16 -3.83
C GLU A 144 -54.26 11.20 -4.45
N ALA A 145 -53.54 11.96 -3.62
CA ALA A 145 -52.58 12.94 -4.12
C ALA A 145 -51.47 12.31 -4.97
N ILE A 146 -50.97 11.13 -4.57
CA ILE A 146 -50.01 10.33 -5.36
C ILE A 146 -50.64 9.87 -6.68
N LEU A 147 -51.87 9.34 -6.64
CA LEU A 147 -52.57 8.83 -7.81
C LEU A 147 -52.85 9.94 -8.83
N VAL A 148 -53.29 11.13 -8.39
CA VAL A 148 -53.50 12.31 -9.24
C VAL A 148 -52.20 12.72 -9.94
N LYS A 149 -51.07 12.67 -9.24
CA LYS A 149 -49.77 13.11 -9.78
C LYS A 149 -49.12 12.07 -10.71
N TYR A 150 -49.22 10.79 -10.37
CA TYR A 150 -48.44 9.73 -11.00
C TYR A 150 -49.26 8.78 -11.87
N THR A 151 -50.58 8.94 -11.95
CA THR A 151 -51.42 8.24 -12.91
C THR A 151 -51.75 9.17 -14.06
N THR A 152 -51.38 8.79 -15.28
CA THR A 152 -51.67 9.53 -16.50
C THR A 152 -52.05 8.56 -17.61
N ASP A 153 -52.77 9.03 -18.61
CA ASP A 153 -53.10 8.23 -19.78
C ASP A 153 -51.82 7.65 -20.42
N ASN A 154 -51.87 6.38 -20.84
CA ASN A 154 -50.76 5.63 -21.44
C ASN A 154 -49.56 5.28 -20.53
N ILE A 155 -49.69 5.39 -19.20
CA ILE A 155 -48.67 4.88 -18.25
C ILE A 155 -49.26 3.78 -17.39
N ASN A 156 -48.56 2.64 -17.34
CA ASN A 156 -48.88 1.56 -16.43
C ASN A 156 -48.38 1.91 -15.03
N VAL A 157 -49.24 1.75 -14.04
CA VAL A 157 -48.94 2.00 -12.62
C VAL A 157 -49.12 0.68 -11.87
N ILE A 158 -48.11 0.33 -11.08
CA ILE A 158 -48.14 -0.81 -10.17
C ILE A 158 -47.84 -0.30 -8.77
N ILE A 159 -48.81 -0.43 -7.87
CA ILE A 159 -48.67 -0.14 -6.45
C ILE A 159 -48.63 -1.48 -5.72
N LEU A 160 -47.53 -1.78 -5.04
CA LEU A 160 -47.37 -3.02 -4.26
C LEU A 160 -46.97 -2.67 -2.83
N GLY A 161 -47.43 -3.44 -1.85
CA GLY A 161 -47.12 -3.10 -0.47
C GLY A 161 -47.98 -3.83 0.56
N ASP A 162 -47.69 -3.52 1.83
CA ASP A 162 -48.48 -3.93 2.99
C ASP A 162 -49.45 -2.80 3.36
N PHE A 163 -50.74 -3.06 3.20
CA PHE A 163 -51.83 -2.13 3.51
C PHE A 163 -52.34 -2.30 4.96
N SER A 164 -51.93 -3.39 5.63
CA SER A 164 -52.37 -3.76 6.97
C SER A 164 -53.91 -3.83 7.12
N LYS A 165 -54.63 -4.08 6.02
CA LYS A 165 -56.09 -4.30 5.97
C LYS A 165 -56.37 -5.51 5.09
N ASP A 166 -57.19 -6.42 5.59
CA ASP A 166 -57.47 -7.67 4.90
C ASP A 166 -58.39 -7.45 3.69
N PHE A 167 -57.87 -7.68 2.48
CA PHE A 167 -58.59 -7.48 1.22
C PHE A 167 -59.77 -8.45 1.03
N ASN A 168 -59.77 -9.56 1.76
CA ASN A 168 -60.83 -10.56 1.74
C ASN A 168 -61.96 -10.27 2.75
N VAL A 169 -61.81 -9.26 3.61
CA VAL A 169 -62.83 -8.85 4.58
C VAL A 169 -63.49 -7.55 4.12
N GLU A 170 -64.80 -7.56 3.96
CA GLU A 170 -65.58 -6.38 3.59
C GLU A 170 -65.67 -5.38 4.75
N ALA A 171 -64.74 -4.43 4.78
CA ALA A 171 -64.71 -3.30 5.72
C ALA A 171 -64.97 -1.96 5.00
N ALA A 172 -65.57 -0.99 5.69
CA ALA A 172 -65.87 0.34 5.13
C ALA A 172 -64.61 1.03 4.56
N ASP A 173 -63.52 1.02 5.33
CA ASP A 173 -62.20 1.53 4.91
C ASP A 173 -61.72 0.91 3.60
N LEU A 174 -61.78 -0.43 3.51
CA LEU A 174 -61.34 -1.17 2.32
C LEU A 174 -62.23 -0.85 1.11
N ARG A 175 -63.53 -0.65 1.33
CA ARG A 175 -64.45 -0.25 0.28
C ARG A 175 -64.11 1.15 -0.25
N SER A 176 -63.80 2.10 0.63
CA SER A 176 -63.32 3.43 0.24
C SER A 176 -62.01 3.36 -0.55
N LEU A 177 -61.06 2.53 -0.13
CA LEU A 177 -59.83 2.28 -0.89
C LEU A 177 -60.12 1.68 -2.27
N LYS A 178 -60.95 0.63 -2.35
CA LYS A 178 -61.34 -0.02 -3.62
C LYS A 178 -62.02 1.00 -4.56
N TYR A 179 -62.89 1.87 -4.04
CA TYR A 179 -63.51 2.93 -4.84
C TYR A 179 -62.48 3.94 -5.34
N LEU A 180 -61.62 4.48 -4.46
CA LEU A 180 -60.57 5.42 -4.84
C LEU A 180 -59.69 4.83 -5.95
N VAL A 181 -59.17 3.62 -5.79
CA VAL A 181 -58.25 3.04 -6.78
C VAL A 181 -58.97 2.72 -8.09
N SER A 182 -60.27 2.40 -8.05
CA SER A 182 -61.07 2.17 -9.25
C SER A 182 -61.29 3.42 -10.10
N THR A 183 -61.33 4.62 -9.50
CA THR A 183 -61.43 5.87 -10.26
C THR A 183 -60.19 6.15 -11.11
N PHE A 184 -59.05 5.54 -10.75
CA PHE A 184 -57.79 5.58 -11.48
C PHE A 184 -57.53 4.31 -12.32
N ASN A 185 -58.57 3.49 -12.56
CA ASN A 185 -58.49 2.23 -13.32
C ASN A 185 -57.49 1.21 -12.73
N LEU A 186 -57.28 1.25 -11.41
CA LEU A 186 -56.44 0.28 -10.69
C LEU A 186 -57.31 -0.80 -10.05
N THR A 187 -56.85 -2.05 -10.13
CA THR A 187 -57.54 -3.21 -9.55
C THR A 187 -56.57 -4.03 -8.70
N ALA A 188 -57.06 -4.54 -7.57
CA ALA A 188 -56.32 -5.42 -6.67
C ALA A 188 -56.18 -6.83 -7.27
N GLN A 189 -54.99 -7.41 -7.21
CA GLN A 189 -54.66 -8.66 -7.90
C GLN A 189 -54.53 -9.87 -6.98
N ILE A 190 -54.17 -9.67 -5.71
CA ILE A 190 -53.89 -10.78 -4.78
C ILE A 190 -55.15 -11.11 -3.96
N THR A 191 -55.55 -12.37 -4.00
CA THR A 191 -56.65 -12.94 -3.20
C THR A 191 -56.18 -14.01 -2.22
N ASP A 192 -55.02 -14.62 -2.47
CA ASP A 192 -54.40 -15.60 -1.57
C ASP A 192 -53.93 -14.95 -0.26
N PHE A 193 -53.81 -15.75 0.80
CA PHE A 193 -53.31 -15.28 2.10
C PHE A 193 -51.84 -14.85 2.01
N THR A 194 -51.56 -13.63 2.47
CA THR A 194 -50.19 -13.07 2.45
C THR A 194 -49.54 -13.08 3.82
N ARG A 195 -50.31 -13.19 4.90
CA ARG A 195 -49.79 -13.37 6.25
C ARG A 195 -50.55 -14.49 6.95
N VAL A 196 -49.81 -15.53 7.35
CA VAL A 196 -50.35 -16.71 8.04
C VAL A 196 -49.68 -16.83 9.40
N THR A 197 -50.46 -16.62 10.46
CA THR A 197 -50.04 -16.79 11.85
C THR A 197 -50.67 -18.05 12.46
N ASP A 198 -50.29 -18.35 13.71
CA ASP A 198 -50.88 -19.46 14.47
C ASP A 198 -52.41 -19.30 14.57
N VAL A 199 -52.90 -18.04 14.65
CA VAL A 199 -54.31 -17.70 14.93
C VAL A 199 -55.08 -17.11 13.75
N SER A 200 -54.43 -16.62 12.70
CA SER A 200 -55.09 -15.93 11.58
C SER A 200 -54.45 -16.21 10.22
N SER A 201 -55.22 -16.00 9.15
CA SER A 201 -54.75 -16.04 7.76
C SER A 201 -55.42 -14.89 7.01
N THR A 202 -54.63 -13.90 6.62
CA THR A 202 -55.14 -12.61 6.13
C THR A 202 -54.42 -12.18 4.85
N THR A 203 -55.10 -11.46 3.98
CA THR A 203 -54.54 -10.89 2.74
C THR A 203 -54.33 -9.39 2.94
N ILE A 204 -53.26 -9.03 3.64
CA ILE A 204 -52.97 -7.63 4.00
C ILE A 204 -51.97 -6.95 3.07
N ASP A 205 -51.28 -7.75 2.24
CA ASP A 205 -50.37 -7.28 1.21
C ASP A 205 -51.04 -7.46 -0.15
N ASN A 206 -50.97 -6.46 -1.04
CA ASN A 206 -51.61 -6.55 -2.34
C ASN A 206 -50.83 -5.82 -3.43
N ILE A 207 -51.21 -6.09 -4.68
CA ILE A 207 -50.74 -5.41 -5.88
C ILE A 207 -51.95 -4.75 -6.53
N LEU A 208 -51.93 -3.42 -6.63
CA LEU A 208 -52.90 -2.62 -7.35
C LEU A 208 -52.31 -2.21 -8.69
N THR A 209 -53.01 -2.47 -9.80
CA THR A 209 -52.49 -2.13 -11.12
C THR A 209 -53.58 -1.85 -12.16
N ASN A 210 -53.23 -1.05 -13.16
CA ASN A 210 -54.02 -0.80 -14.37
C ASN A 210 -53.52 -1.64 -15.56
N VAL A 211 -52.52 -2.51 -15.34
CA VAL A 211 -52.08 -3.49 -16.34
C VAL A 211 -53.20 -4.52 -16.51
N VAL A 212 -53.65 -4.69 -17.75
CA VAL A 212 -54.73 -5.62 -18.11
C VAL A 212 -54.36 -7.05 -17.68
N SER A 213 -55.26 -7.73 -16.97
CA SER A 213 -55.03 -9.07 -16.39
C SER A 213 -54.62 -10.14 -17.40
N GLU A 214 -54.96 -10.00 -18.68
CA GLU A 214 -54.53 -10.92 -19.75
C GLU A 214 -53.02 -10.79 -20.08
N LYS A 215 -52.39 -9.68 -19.70
CA LYS A 215 -50.97 -9.39 -19.97
C LYS A 215 -50.07 -9.58 -18.76
N CYS A 216 -50.63 -9.93 -17.60
CA CYS A 216 -49.86 -10.11 -16.37
C CYS A 216 -50.24 -11.38 -15.62
N ILE A 217 -49.27 -11.93 -14.89
CA ILE A 217 -49.44 -13.06 -13.98
C ILE A 217 -49.05 -12.57 -12.60
N SER A 218 -49.98 -12.58 -11.66
CA SER A 218 -49.77 -12.18 -10.27
C SER A 218 -49.98 -13.38 -9.34
N GLY A 219 -49.34 -13.34 -8.17
CA GLY A 219 -49.51 -14.40 -7.18
C GLY A 219 -48.68 -14.20 -5.93
N VAL A 220 -48.79 -15.17 -5.03
CA VAL A 220 -48.01 -15.22 -3.79
C VAL A 220 -46.87 -16.23 -3.94
N LEU A 221 -45.67 -15.81 -3.58
CA LEU A 221 -44.46 -16.64 -3.54
C LEU A 221 -43.80 -16.43 -2.17
N ASP A 222 -43.87 -17.45 -1.31
CA ASP A 222 -43.25 -17.38 0.01
C ASP A 222 -41.73 -17.50 -0.09
N SER A 223 -41.03 -16.61 0.61
CA SER A 223 -39.56 -16.63 0.74
C SER A 223 -39.09 -17.30 2.04
N SER A 224 -40.00 -17.53 2.98
CA SER A 224 -39.74 -17.98 4.36
C SER A 224 -38.82 -17.04 5.16
N LEU A 225 -38.67 -15.79 4.73
CA LEU A 225 -37.82 -14.78 5.38
C LEU A 225 -38.54 -14.01 6.49
N SER A 226 -39.86 -13.85 6.39
CA SER A 226 -40.72 -13.24 7.41
C SER A 226 -41.99 -14.08 7.63
N ASP A 227 -42.89 -13.62 8.49
CA ASP A 227 -44.24 -14.16 8.64
C ASP A 227 -45.18 -13.72 7.50
N HIS A 228 -44.71 -12.85 6.60
CA HIS A 228 -45.39 -12.51 5.36
C HIS A 228 -44.83 -13.35 4.20
N ALA A 229 -45.72 -13.88 3.37
CA ALA A 229 -45.38 -14.38 2.05
C ALA A 229 -45.22 -13.17 1.10
N GLY A 230 -44.36 -13.27 0.09
CA GLY A 230 -44.18 -12.18 -0.86
C GLY A 230 -45.18 -12.22 -2.00
N GLN A 231 -45.43 -11.06 -2.61
CA GLN A 231 -46.33 -10.92 -3.77
C GLN A 231 -45.48 -10.64 -4.99
N PHE A 232 -45.85 -11.25 -6.13
CA PHE A 232 -45.18 -10.98 -7.39
C PHE A 232 -46.17 -10.62 -8.48
N ILE A 233 -45.68 -9.88 -9.47
CA ILE A 233 -46.34 -9.66 -10.74
C ILE A 233 -45.33 -9.80 -11.88
N LEU A 234 -45.68 -10.59 -12.88
CA LEU A 234 -44.93 -10.81 -14.11
C LEU A 234 -45.74 -10.26 -15.28
N PHE A 235 -45.08 -9.65 -16.25
CA PHE A 235 -45.72 -9.28 -17.51
C PHE A 235 -44.73 -9.36 -18.66
N SER A 236 -45.25 -9.61 -19.86
CA SER A 236 -44.43 -9.63 -21.07
C SER A 236 -44.03 -8.20 -21.43
N CYS A 237 -42.74 -7.99 -21.72
CA CYS A 237 -42.23 -6.69 -22.12
C CYS A 237 -41.59 -6.79 -23.50
N GLU A 238 -41.80 -5.78 -24.35
CA GLU A 238 -41.15 -5.71 -25.66
C GLU A 238 -39.63 -5.74 -25.47
N ALA A 239 -39.00 -6.73 -26.11
CA ALA A 239 -37.64 -7.15 -25.83
C ALA A 239 -36.61 -6.04 -26.05
N ASN A 240 -36.19 -5.37 -24.98
CA ASN A 240 -34.89 -4.72 -24.97
C ASN A 240 -33.84 -5.82 -24.76
N SER A 241 -33.01 -6.04 -25.78
CA SER A 241 -31.92 -7.00 -25.78
C SER A 241 -31.18 -6.97 -24.44
N LYS A 242 -31.16 -8.08 -23.71
CA LYS A 242 -30.32 -8.27 -22.53
C LYS A 242 -28.87 -8.09 -22.98
N THR A 243 -28.34 -6.87 -22.97
CA THR A 243 -26.92 -6.62 -23.20
C THR A 243 -26.21 -7.12 -21.95
N ALA A 244 -25.67 -8.33 -22.02
CA ALA A 244 -24.81 -8.83 -20.96
C ALA A 244 -23.66 -7.85 -20.75
N ASP A 245 -23.44 -7.49 -19.49
CA ASP A 245 -22.49 -6.48 -19.07
C ASP A 245 -21.07 -7.05 -19.23
N TYR A 246 -20.49 -6.84 -20.40
CA TYR A 246 -19.14 -7.30 -20.71
C TYR A 246 -18.15 -6.16 -20.49
N SER A 247 -17.16 -6.40 -19.63
CA SER A 247 -16.01 -5.53 -19.55
C SER A 247 -14.96 -6.01 -20.55
N TYR A 248 -14.56 -5.10 -21.43
CA TYR A 248 -13.42 -5.29 -22.32
C TYR A 248 -12.18 -4.83 -21.59
N SER A 249 -11.17 -5.68 -21.48
CA SER A 249 -9.87 -5.26 -20.94
C SER A 249 -8.76 -5.74 -21.83
N ARG A 250 -7.67 -4.99 -21.85
CA ARG A 250 -6.43 -5.35 -22.53
C ARG A 250 -5.46 -5.92 -21.49
N PRO A 251 -5.39 -7.25 -21.30
CA PRO A 251 -4.55 -7.84 -20.27
C PRO A 251 -3.08 -7.66 -20.63
N VAL A 252 -2.36 -6.91 -19.79
CA VAL A 252 -0.91 -6.71 -19.92
C VAL A 252 -0.22 -7.96 -19.39
N THR A 253 0.08 -8.90 -20.28
CA THR A 253 0.73 -10.17 -19.92
C THR A 253 2.25 -10.05 -20.01
N SER A 254 2.96 -10.75 -19.13
CA SER A 254 4.43 -10.80 -19.14
C SER A 254 4.97 -11.37 -20.46
N VAL A 255 4.31 -12.40 -21.01
CA VAL A 255 4.64 -12.99 -22.31
C VAL A 255 4.41 -11.99 -23.45
N GLY A 256 3.27 -11.28 -23.44
CA GLY A 256 2.98 -10.25 -24.45
C GLY A 256 3.98 -9.10 -24.42
N ILE A 257 4.32 -8.59 -23.24
CA ILE A 257 5.37 -7.56 -23.09
C ILE A 257 6.70 -8.06 -23.63
N LYS A 258 7.13 -9.27 -23.23
CA LYS A 258 8.40 -9.83 -23.67
C LYS A 258 8.46 -9.94 -25.21
N THR A 259 7.39 -10.42 -25.83
CA THR A 259 7.28 -10.56 -27.29
C THR A 259 7.33 -9.21 -28.00
N ILE A 260 6.69 -8.18 -27.43
CA ILE A 260 6.75 -6.80 -27.93
C ILE A 260 8.17 -6.26 -27.83
N CYS A 261 8.85 -6.44 -26.69
CA CYS A 261 10.23 -6.01 -26.49
C CYS A 261 11.19 -6.69 -27.49
N GLU A 262 11.00 -7.98 -27.75
CA GLU A 262 11.78 -8.72 -28.76
C GLU A 262 11.54 -8.15 -30.18
N HIS A 263 10.28 -7.87 -30.55
CA HIS A 263 9.96 -7.25 -31.85
C HIS A 263 10.52 -5.84 -32.00
N LEU A 264 10.45 -5.01 -30.96
CA LEU A 264 11.01 -3.65 -30.96
C LEU A 264 12.54 -3.68 -31.03
N SER A 265 13.17 -4.64 -30.36
CA SER A 265 14.63 -4.82 -30.38
C SER A 265 15.14 -5.25 -31.77
N ASN A 266 14.33 -6.01 -32.51
CA ASN A 266 14.65 -6.51 -33.84
C ASN A 266 14.20 -5.56 -34.97
N LYS A 267 13.45 -4.51 -34.67
CA LYS A 267 13.02 -3.53 -35.66
C LYS A 267 14.17 -2.61 -36.03
N ASP A 268 14.32 -2.35 -37.33
CA ASP A 268 15.30 -1.38 -37.82
C ASP A 268 14.81 0.06 -37.61
N TRP A 269 15.45 0.76 -36.67
CA TRP A 269 15.18 2.16 -36.34
C TRP A 269 16.04 3.15 -37.15
N SER A 270 16.92 2.67 -38.04
CA SER A 270 17.81 3.53 -38.83
C SER A 270 17.06 4.49 -39.76
N VAL A 271 15.79 4.18 -40.06
CA VAL A 271 14.85 5.05 -40.80
C VAL A 271 14.72 6.44 -40.15
N PHE A 272 14.78 6.53 -38.82
CA PHE A 272 14.69 7.78 -38.05
C PHE A 272 16.01 8.56 -37.98
N LEU A 273 17.12 7.96 -38.43
CA LEU A 273 18.45 8.57 -38.44
C LEU A 273 18.83 9.13 -39.81
N ARG A 274 17.96 9.01 -40.83
CA ARG A 274 18.19 9.56 -42.17
C ARG A 274 17.99 11.08 -42.16
N ARG A 275 18.97 11.83 -42.68
CA ARG A 275 18.87 13.29 -42.85
C ARG A 275 17.69 13.63 -43.77
N GLY A 276 16.78 14.46 -43.27
CA GLY A 276 15.60 14.96 -44.02
C GLY A 276 14.25 14.32 -43.65
N CYS A 277 14.19 13.48 -42.61
CA CYS A 277 12.91 12.94 -42.14
C CYS A 277 12.09 14.02 -41.41
N ASP A 278 10.85 14.24 -41.85
CA ASP A 278 9.89 15.09 -41.14
C ASP A 278 9.56 14.48 -39.78
N GLY A 279 9.76 15.25 -38.70
CA GLY A 279 9.55 14.80 -37.32
C GLY A 279 8.12 14.33 -37.04
N ASN A 280 7.13 14.85 -37.77
CA ASN A 280 5.74 14.42 -37.65
C ASN A 280 5.51 13.01 -38.21
N ASN A 281 6.03 12.73 -39.40
CA ASN A 281 5.97 11.41 -40.02
C ASN A 281 6.72 10.36 -39.19
N CYS A 282 7.87 10.75 -38.61
CA CYS A 282 8.62 9.90 -37.71
C CYS A 282 7.83 9.55 -36.44
N ARG A 283 7.15 10.54 -35.85
CA ARG A 283 6.29 10.32 -34.68
C ARG A 283 5.14 9.37 -35.03
N GLU A 284 4.51 9.57 -36.18
CA GLU A 284 3.37 8.77 -36.63
C GLU A 284 3.76 7.32 -36.89
N ASP A 285 4.88 7.07 -37.58
CA ASP A 285 5.41 5.73 -37.78
C ASP A 285 5.74 5.02 -36.46
N LEU A 286 6.29 5.74 -35.49
CA LEU A 286 6.58 5.20 -34.17
C LEU A 286 5.27 4.82 -33.45
N VAL A 287 4.30 5.72 -33.39
CA VAL A 287 3.00 5.49 -32.76
C VAL A 287 2.28 4.31 -33.42
N ASN A 288 2.23 4.26 -34.75
CA ASN A 288 1.60 3.18 -35.51
C ASN A 288 2.28 1.83 -35.27
N THR A 289 3.61 1.82 -35.10
CA THR A 289 4.36 0.61 -34.75
C THR A 289 3.96 0.08 -33.39
N PHE A 290 3.93 0.94 -32.38
CA PHE A 290 3.53 0.56 -31.03
C PHE A 290 2.07 0.11 -31.00
N ASP A 291 1.17 0.85 -31.65
CA ASP A 291 -0.25 0.51 -31.72
C ASP A 291 -0.48 -0.86 -32.40
N TYR A 292 0.22 -1.13 -33.50
CA TYR A 292 0.20 -2.44 -34.16
C TYR A 292 0.63 -3.58 -33.23
N LEU A 293 1.77 -3.42 -32.54
CA LEU A 293 2.31 -4.45 -31.65
C LEU A 293 1.41 -4.67 -30.43
N ILE A 294 0.86 -3.60 -29.86
CA ILE A 294 -0.10 -3.66 -28.75
C ILE A 294 -1.39 -4.36 -29.20
N LYS A 295 -1.93 -4.03 -30.38
CA LYS A 295 -3.11 -4.67 -30.95
C LYS A 295 -2.89 -6.16 -31.20
N ARG A 296 -1.73 -6.54 -31.71
CA ARG A 296 -1.39 -7.93 -32.06
C ARG A 296 -1.08 -8.81 -30.86
N TYR A 297 -0.24 -8.34 -29.94
CA TYR A 297 0.32 -9.17 -28.86
C TYR A 297 -0.33 -8.96 -27.49
N LEU A 298 -1.11 -7.88 -27.33
CA LEU A 298 -1.93 -7.64 -26.16
C LEU A 298 -3.38 -7.40 -26.61
N PRO A 299 -4.08 -8.34 -27.27
CA PRO A 299 -5.41 -8.08 -27.81
C PRO A 299 -6.44 -7.80 -26.70
N ILE A 300 -7.46 -6.99 -27.02
CA ILE A 300 -8.60 -6.79 -26.12
C ILE A 300 -9.31 -8.14 -25.96
N ARG A 301 -9.52 -8.55 -24.73
CA ARG A 301 -10.24 -9.78 -24.42
C ARG A 301 -11.55 -9.45 -23.69
N LYS A 302 -12.56 -10.25 -24.01
CA LYS A 302 -13.84 -10.27 -23.33
C LYS A 302 -13.66 -11.01 -22.01
N TYR A 303 -13.93 -10.33 -20.90
CA TYR A 303 -13.94 -10.96 -19.58
C TYR A 303 -15.33 -10.84 -18.97
N SER A 304 -15.83 -11.96 -18.45
CA SER A 304 -16.87 -11.90 -17.43
C SER A 304 -16.19 -11.51 -16.10
N LYS A 305 -16.80 -10.61 -15.33
CA LYS A 305 -16.39 -10.44 -13.94
C LYS A 305 -16.59 -11.80 -13.26
N ALA A 306 -15.49 -12.45 -12.88
CA ALA A 306 -15.55 -13.63 -12.03
C ALA A 306 -16.17 -13.20 -10.70
N ASN A 307 -17.47 -13.50 -10.53
CA ASN A 307 -18.13 -13.37 -9.24
C ASN A 307 -17.62 -14.51 -8.36
N ILE A 308 -17.33 -14.18 -7.10
CA ILE A 308 -16.99 -15.20 -6.11
C ILE A 308 -18.28 -15.95 -5.81
N ASN A 309 -18.44 -17.11 -6.43
CA ASN A 309 -19.65 -17.91 -6.25
C ASN A 309 -19.53 -18.75 -4.97
N TRP A 310 -20.06 -18.23 -3.87
CA TRP A 310 -20.20 -18.96 -2.61
C TRP A 310 -21.48 -19.81 -2.57
N PHE A 311 -22.36 -19.66 -3.57
CA PHE A 311 -23.63 -20.36 -3.63
C PHE A 311 -23.47 -21.76 -4.24
N THR A 312 -23.87 -22.78 -3.48
CA THR A 312 -23.80 -24.18 -3.88
C THR A 312 -25.19 -24.75 -4.16
N GLU A 313 -25.26 -25.78 -5.00
CA GLU A 313 -26.51 -26.53 -5.23
C GLU A 313 -27.06 -27.16 -3.94
N ASP A 314 -26.20 -27.50 -2.98
CA ASP A 314 -26.64 -28.01 -1.69
C ASP A 314 -27.40 -26.97 -0.87
N LEU A 315 -26.99 -25.70 -0.91
CA LEU A 315 -27.75 -24.62 -0.26
C LEU A 315 -29.13 -24.42 -0.90
N LYS A 316 -29.27 -24.62 -2.22
CA LYS A 316 -30.58 -24.62 -2.89
C LYS A 316 -31.49 -25.71 -2.36
N LYS A 317 -30.97 -26.94 -2.26
CA LYS A 317 -31.72 -28.08 -1.71
C LYS A 317 -32.14 -27.80 -0.27
N GLN A 318 -31.23 -27.26 0.54
CA GLN A 318 -31.56 -26.91 1.93
C GLN A 318 -32.66 -25.86 2.02
N ARG A 319 -32.60 -24.80 1.21
CA ARG A 319 -33.68 -23.80 1.14
C ARG A 319 -35.03 -24.43 0.77
N ASN A 320 -35.06 -25.26 -0.27
CA ASN A 320 -36.30 -25.89 -0.72
C ASN A 320 -36.88 -26.81 0.38
N HIS A 321 -36.02 -27.50 1.13
CA HIS A 321 -36.46 -28.28 2.28
C HIS A 321 -36.99 -27.39 3.42
N LEU A 322 -36.37 -26.24 3.68
CA LEU A 322 -36.86 -25.28 4.67
C LEU A 322 -38.27 -24.76 4.30
N MET A 323 -38.50 -24.46 3.02
CA MET A 323 -39.82 -24.07 2.50
C MET A 323 -40.85 -25.18 2.71
N LEU A 324 -40.49 -26.43 2.40
CA LEU A 324 -41.37 -27.59 2.63
C LEU A 324 -41.72 -27.75 4.12
N LEU A 325 -40.74 -27.64 5.03
CA LEU A 325 -41.00 -27.71 6.48
C LEU A 325 -41.94 -26.58 6.94
N LYS A 326 -41.82 -25.40 6.34
CA LYS A 326 -42.70 -24.27 6.63
C LYS A 326 -44.12 -24.52 6.14
N GLU A 327 -44.29 -25.08 4.94
CA GLU A 327 -45.59 -25.50 4.41
C GLU A 327 -46.25 -26.56 5.28
N VAL A 328 -45.50 -27.59 5.70
CA VAL A 328 -45.98 -28.62 6.63
C VAL A 328 -46.45 -27.98 7.92
N PHE A 329 -45.62 -27.14 8.55
CA PHE A 329 -46.01 -26.42 9.77
C PHE A 329 -47.25 -25.55 9.59
N ASN A 330 -47.37 -24.83 8.46
CA ASN A 330 -48.54 -23.99 8.19
C ASN A 330 -49.83 -24.83 8.04
N HIS A 331 -49.74 -26.07 7.56
CA HIS A 331 -50.88 -27.00 7.46
C HIS A 331 -51.20 -27.70 8.78
N THR A 332 -50.19 -28.19 9.51
CA THR A 332 -50.39 -28.98 10.73
C THR A 332 -50.63 -28.11 11.95
N LYS A 333 -50.03 -26.91 12.00
CA LYS A 333 -49.99 -25.99 13.14
C LYS A 333 -49.52 -26.63 14.46
N ASN A 334 -48.75 -27.72 14.39
CA ASN A 334 -48.25 -28.45 15.56
C ASN A 334 -46.90 -27.89 16.05
N GLU A 335 -46.70 -27.90 17.37
CA GLU A 335 -45.49 -27.36 17.99
C GLU A 335 -44.22 -28.17 17.66
N THR A 336 -44.38 -29.47 17.37
CA THR A 336 -43.30 -30.35 16.90
C THR A 336 -42.75 -29.91 15.54
N ASP A 337 -43.65 -29.59 14.60
CA ASP A 337 -43.28 -29.18 13.24
C ASP A 337 -42.69 -27.76 13.24
N LYS A 338 -43.22 -26.89 14.11
CA LYS A 338 -42.66 -25.55 14.38
C LYS A 338 -41.22 -25.65 14.89
N SER A 339 -40.98 -26.56 15.83
CA SER A 339 -39.66 -26.80 16.40
C SER A 339 -38.69 -27.35 15.35
N ALA A 340 -39.13 -28.33 14.54
CA ALA A 340 -38.35 -28.87 13.43
C ALA A 340 -37.96 -27.80 12.40
N TYR A 341 -38.93 -26.94 12.00
CA TYR A 341 -38.68 -25.80 11.11
C TYR A 341 -37.64 -24.83 11.69
N ASN A 342 -37.78 -24.43 12.96
CA ASN A 342 -36.87 -23.48 13.60
C ASN A 342 -35.44 -24.05 13.74
N ILE A 343 -35.31 -25.32 14.12
CA ILE A 343 -34.03 -26.02 14.18
C ILE A 343 -33.37 -26.03 12.80
N TYR A 344 -34.11 -26.45 11.77
CA TYR A 344 -33.58 -26.53 10.41
C TYR A 344 -33.21 -25.14 9.85
N ARG A 345 -33.99 -24.09 10.17
CA ARG A 345 -33.67 -22.70 9.83
C ARG A 345 -32.33 -22.26 10.42
N SER A 346 -32.05 -22.63 11.67
CA SER A 346 -30.77 -22.34 12.33
C SER A 346 -29.61 -23.05 11.63
N HIS A 347 -29.77 -24.34 11.30
CA HIS A 347 -28.77 -25.11 10.54
C HIS A 347 -28.50 -24.50 9.16
N TYR A 348 -29.54 -24.09 8.45
CA TYR A 348 -29.43 -23.46 7.14
C TYR A 348 -28.65 -22.13 7.21
N LYS A 349 -28.94 -21.27 8.21
CA LYS A 349 -28.17 -20.04 8.44
C LYS A 349 -26.68 -20.31 8.68
N LYS A 350 -26.37 -21.34 9.48
CA LYS A 350 -24.99 -21.76 9.74
C LYS A 350 -24.30 -22.23 8.45
N ALA A 351 -24.98 -23.05 7.64
CA ALA A 351 -24.45 -23.56 6.38
C ALA A 351 -24.12 -22.44 5.37
N ILE A 352 -24.94 -21.39 5.29
CA ILE A 352 -24.65 -20.21 4.45
C ILE A 352 -23.36 -19.52 4.90
N SER A 353 -23.22 -19.27 6.21
CA SER A 353 -22.03 -18.62 6.78
C SER A 353 -20.75 -19.41 6.50
N GLU A 354 -20.80 -20.73 6.68
CA GLU A 354 -19.69 -21.65 6.39
C GLU A 354 -19.31 -21.66 4.90
N ALA A 355 -20.31 -21.70 4.01
CA ALA A 355 -20.08 -21.67 2.56
C ALA A 355 -19.40 -20.38 2.10
N LYS A 356 -19.87 -19.22 2.61
CA LYS A 356 -19.23 -17.91 2.36
C LYS A 356 -17.79 -17.88 2.86
N CYS A 357 -17.55 -18.29 4.11
CA CYS A 357 -16.22 -18.33 4.70
C CYS A 357 -15.26 -19.21 3.87
N LYS A 358 -15.72 -20.40 3.45
CA LYS A 358 -14.96 -21.32 2.61
C LYS A 358 -14.62 -20.72 1.24
N ALA A 359 -15.59 -20.07 0.59
CA ALA A 359 -15.39 -19.44 -0.71
C ALA A 359 -14.38 -18.27 -0.64
N TYR A 360 -14.51 -17.40 0.37
CA TYR A 360 -13.62 -16.24 0.55
C TYR A 360 -12.21 -16.67 0.94
N SER A 361 -12.07 -17.65 1.84
CA SER A 361 -10.78 -18.23 2.20
C SER A 361 -10.10 -18.87 1.00
N SER A 362 -10.86 -19.63 0.19
CA SER A 362 -10.34 -20.24 -1.04
C SER A 362 -9.91 -19.21 -2.08
N PHE A 363 -10.66 -18.11 -2.22
CA PHE A 363 -10.31 -17.01 -3.13
C PHE A 363 -9.03 -16.29 -2.69
N LEU A 364 -8.89 -16.00 -1.40
CA LEU A 364 -7.69 -15.38 -0.83
C LEU A 364 -6.47 -16.28 -0.99
N ALA A 365 -6.62 -17.59 -0.73
CA ALA A 365 -5.54 -18.56 -0.87
C ALA A 365 -5.01 -18.68 -2.31
N LYS A 366 -5.91 -18.60 -3.31
CA LYS A 366 -5.55 -18.64 -4.74
C LYS A 366 -4.98 -17.32 -5.28
N SER A 367 -5.06 -16.22 -4.53
CA SER A 367 -4.69 -14.89 -5.00
C SER A 367 -3.18 -14.60 -4.85
N ALA A 368 -2.54 -14.12 -5.92
CA ALA A 368 -1.13 -13.71 -5.88
C ALA A 368 -0.90 -12.45 -5.03
N ASN A 369 -1.86 -11.52 -5.02
CA ASN A 369 -1.85 -10.32 -4.19
C ASN A 369 -3.03 -10.36 -3.22
N LYS A 370 -2.75 -10.82 -1.99
CA LYS A 370 -3.75 -10.98 -0.92
C LYS A 370 -4.37 -9.67 -0.51
N ALA A 371 -3.61 -8.58 -0.42
CA ALA A 371 -4.15 -7.27 -0.02
C ALA A 371 -5.20 -6.77 -1.04
N LYS A 372 -4.89 -6.85 -2.33
CA LYS A 372 -5.84 -6.49 -3.41
C LYS A 372 -7.06 -7.42 -3.43
N ALA A 373 -6.86 -8.72 -3.16
CA ALA A 373 -7.95 -9.70 -3.09
C ALA A 373 -8.85 -9.46 -1.87
N SER A 374 -8.29 -9.14 -0.70
CA SER A 374 -9.04 -8.77 0.50
C SER A 374 -9.84 -7.48 0.28
N TRP A 375 -9.22 -6.43 -0.28
CA TRP A 375 -9.94 -5.21 -0.64
C TRP A 375 -11.04 -5.46 -1.67
N ARG A 376 -10.83 -6.39 -2.60
CA ARG A 376 -11.88 -6.81 -3.54
C ARG A 376 -13.06 -7.48 -2.83
N ILE A 377 -12.82 -8.34 -1.82
CA ILE A 377 -13.90 -8.93 -1.01
C ILE A 377 -14.64 -7.82 -0.24
N VAL A 378 -13.90 -6.92 0.41
CA VAL A 378 -14.51 -5.79 1.14
C VAL A 378 -15.35 -4.91 0.22
N ASN A 379 -14.86 -4.61 -0.98
CA ASN A 379 -15.60 -3.82 -1.98
C ASN A 379 -16.76 -4.61 -2.62
N LEU A 380 -16.74 -5.93 -2.58
CA LEU A 380 -17.86 -6.77 -3.04
C LEU A 380 -18.98 -6.83 -2.00
N GLU A 381 -18.64 -6.82 -0.71
CA GLU A 381 -19.59 -6.82 0.41
C GLU A 381 -20.11 -5.42 0.73
N SER A 382 -19.28 -4.38 0.56
CA SER A 382 -19.71 -2.99 0.72
C SER A 382 -20.35 -2.44 -0.57
N ASN A 383 -21.41 -1.63 -0.44
CA ASN A 383 -22.09 -0.99 -1.59
C ASN A 383 -21.28 0.19 -2.18
N LYS A 384 -19.97 0.25 -1.90
CA LYS A 384 -19.06 1.24 -2.48
C LYS A 384 -18.72 0.81 -3.90
N VAL A 385 -19.66 1.01 -4.81
CA VAL A 385 -19.29 1.27 -6.20
C VAL A 385 -18.34 2.45 -6.12
N GLY A 386 -17.05 2.21 -6.35
CA GLY A 386 -16.08 3.29 -6.40
C GLY A 386 -16.67 4.36 -7.28
N LYS A 387 -16.87 5.57 -6.76
CA LYS A 387 -17.06 6.73 -7.61
C LYS A 387 -15.86 6.70 -8.55
N THR A 388 -16.09 6.25 -9.79
CA THR A 388 -15.37 6.83 -10.90
C THR A 388 -15.92 8.25 -10.94
N ASP A 389 -15.41 9.11 -10.06
CA ASP A 389 -15.31 10.49 -10.43
C ASP A 389 -14.52 10.41 -11.74
N ASP A 390 -15.19 10.63 -12.87
CA ASP A 390 -14.51 10.88 -14.13
C ASP A 390 -13.42 11.87 -13.76
N CYS A 391 -12.15 11.47 -13.87
CA CYS A 391 -11.06 12.35 -13.55
C CYS A 391 -11.26 13.56 -14.47
N PRO A 392 -11.63 14.74 -13.94
CA PRO A 392 -12.04 15.86 -14.79
C PRO A 392 -10.82 16.50 -15.49
N VAL A 393 -9.65 15.89 -15.32
CA VAL A 393 -8.37 16.37 -15.77
C VAL A 393 -8.08 15.71 -17.11
N ASN A 394 -8.21 16.49 -18.18
CA ASN A 394 -7.69 16.11 -19.50
C ASN A 394 -6.17 15.85 -19.36
N PRO A 395 -5.59 14.86 -20.07
CA PRO A 395 -4.13 14.73 -20.22
C PRO A 395 -3.38 16.05 -20.45
N ASP A 396 -3.98 17.01 -21.16
CA ASP A 396 -3.40 18.34 -21.35
C ASP A 396 -3.39 19.16 -20.06
N ASP A 397 -4.45 19.10 -19.24
CA ASP A 397 -4.51 19.72 -17.91
C ASP A 397 -3.48 19.10 -16.96
N PHE A 398 -3.26 17.79 -17.07
CA PHE A 398 -2.23 17.06 -16.32
C PHE A 398 -0.83 17.52 -16.74
N ASN A 399 -0.55 17.58 -18.03
CA ASN A 399 0.75 18.03 -18.55
C ASN A 399 1.02 19.51 -18.21
N MET A 400 0.00 20.38 -18.34
CA MET A 400 0.10 21.80 -17.99
C MET A 400 0.30 21.98 -16.48
N HIS A 401 -0.35 21.13 -15.66
CA HIS A 401 -0.09 21.09 -14.23
C HIS A 401 1.38 20.84 -13.92
N PHE A 402 2.02 19.81 -14.49
CA PHE A 402 3.44 19.52 -14.22
C PHE A 402 4.41 20.54 -14.83
N ALA A 403 4.06 21.14 -15.96
CA ALA A 403 4.86 22.21 -16.57
C ALA A 403 4.88 23.48 -15.72
N GLU A 404 3.74 23.84 -15.09
CA GLU A 404 3.58 25.09 -14.34
C GLU A 404 3.71 24.93 -12.83
N ILE A 405 3.79 23.70 -12.30
CA ILE A 405 3.73 23.45 -10.85
C ILE A 405 4.85 24.17 -10.10
N ALA A 406 6.01 24.31 -10.71
CA ALA A 406 7.16 25.00 -10.12
C ALA A 406 6.89 26.51 -9.96
N GLU A 407 6.36 27.18 -10.98
CA GLU A 407 5.99 28.60 -10.93
C GLU A 407 4.81 28.85 -9.99
N ARG A 408 3.83 27.94 -9.98
CA ARG A 408 2.66 28.03 -9.10
C ARG A 408 3.03 27.86 -7.62
N LEU A 409 3.91 26.92 -7.30
CA LEU A 409 4.39 26.69 -5.92
C LEU A 409 5.30 27.82 -5.42
N VAL A 410 6.01 28.49 -6.32
CA VAL A 410 6.84 29.67 -6.00
C VAL A 410 5.97 30.90 -5.76
N SER A 411 4.92 31.09 -6.58
CA SER A 411 3.99 32.23 -6.47
C SER A 411 2.94 32.08 -5.35
N GLN A 412 2.60 30.86 -4.93
CA GLN A 412 1.59 30.59 -3.89
C GLN A 412 2.15 30.49 -2.46
N ARG A 413 3.44 30.75 -2.22
CA ARG A 413 3.97 30.78 -0.84
C ARG A 413 3.27 31.88 -0.04
N PRO A 414 2.50 31.54 1.02
CA PRO A 414 1.99 32.55 1.92
C PRO A 414 3.14 33.09 2.78
N VAL A 415 3.15 34.40 3.01
CA VAL A 415 3.85 34.99 4.14
C VAL A 415 3.38 34.29 5.41
N LYS A 416 4.32 33.99 6.31
CA LYS A 416 4.15 33.18 7.53
C LYS A 416 2.87 33.49 8.33
N ALA A 417 2.37 32.42 8.95
CA ALA A 417 1.46 32.31 10.09
C ALA A 417 -0.03 32.11 9.77
N LYS A 418 -0.52 30.89 10.03
CA LYS A 418 -1.79 30.64 10.74
C LYS A 418 -1.79 29.22 11.34
N ASN A 419 -2.06 29.18 12.63
CA ASN A 419 -2.06 28.01 13.52
C ASN A 419 -3.30 27.12 13.23
N PRO A 420 -3.18 25.78 13.12
CA PRO A 420 -4.31 24.86 12.89
C PRO A 420 -5.42 24.89 13.96
N LEU A 421 -5.16 25.47 15.14
CA LEU A 421 -6.13 25.61 16.23
C LEU A 421 -7.32 26.53 15.91
N HIS A 422 -7.24 27.36 14.86
CA HIS A 422 -8.32 28.28 14.50
C HIS A 422 -9.54 27.59 13.85
N LEU A 423 -9.43 26.31 13.48
CA LEU A 423 -10.52 25.50 12.93
C LEU A 423 -11.42 24.85 14.01
N MET A 424 -11.09 25.01 15.30
CA MET A 424 -11.89 24.48 16.43
C MET A 424 -12.54 25.59 17.28
N GLY A 425 -12.61 26.83 16.79
CA GLY A 425 -13.27 27.92 17.48
C GLY A 425 -14.75 27.99 17.11
N ASN A 426 -15.59 27.19 17.76
CA ASN A 426 -17.00 27.50 18.11
C ASN A 426 -17.79 26.21 18.44
N THR A 427 -17.56 25.66 19.64
CA THR A 427 -18.59 24.87 20.34
C THR A 427 -18.55 25.26 21.82
N PRO A 428 -19.64 25.74 22.42
CA PRO A 428 -19.65 26.09 23.84
C PRO A 428 -19.53 24.82 24.68
N THR A 429 -18.56 24.80 25.58
CA THR A 429 -18.38 23.75 26.59
C THR A 429 -19.46 23.88 27.68
N PRO A 430 -20.19 22.80 28.03
CA PRO A 430 -21.04 22.78 29.22
C PRO A 430 -20.17 22.86 30.48
N SER A 431 -20.62 23.65 31.46
CA SER A 431 -19.86 24.11 32.63
C SER A 431 -19.42 23.03 33.65
N ASN A 432 -19.67 21.73 33.43
CA ASN A 432 -19.41 20.68 34.43
C ASN A 432 -18.78 19.38 33.85
N SER A 433 -17.58 19.42 33.27
CA SER A 433 -16.83 18.16 33.04
C SER A 433 -15.30 18.29 33.15
N PHE A 434 -14.70 17.25 33.75
CA PHE A 434 -13.30 17.08 34.15
C PHE A 434 -12.27 17.53 33.10
N GLY A 435 -11.50 18.58 33.41
CA GLY A 435 -10.35 19.02 32.63
C GLY A 435 -9.03 18.47 33.18
N LEU A 436 -8.24 17.80 32.32
CA LEU A 436 -6.80 17.66 32.52
C LEU A 436 -6.14 18.91 31.97
N LEU A 437 -5.41 19.63 32.84
CA LEU A 437 -4.77 20.91 32.53
C LEU A 437 -3.84 20.85 31.31
N SER A 438 -3.91 21.90 30.50
CA SER A 438 -2.99 22.22 29.42
C SER A 438 -1.61 22.56 29.98
N ILE A 439 -0.56 21.89 29.49
CA ILE A 439 0.83 22.26 29.80
C ILE A 439 1.19 23.46 28.91
N SER A 440 1.53 24.58 29.54
CA SER A 440 1.94 25.83 28.92
C SER A 440 3.26 25.67 28.14
N GLU A 441 3.33 26.36 27.00
CA GLU A 441 4.54 26.51 26.20
C GLU A 441 5.49 27.49 26.90
N GLY A 442 6.53 26.96 27.55
CA GLY A 442 7.64 27.77 28.01
C GLY A 442 8.08 27.45 29.43
N GLU A 443 8.78 26.34 29.62
CA GLU A 443 9.77 26.21 30.69
C GLU A 443 10.77 25.09 30.33
N THR A 444 11.86 25.60 29.75
CA THR A 444 13.23 25.08 29.65
C THR A 444 13.56 23.76 30.37
N ILE A 445 13.82 22.73 29.55
CA ILE A 445 14.94 21.75 29.46
C ILE A 445 15.73 21.36 30.75
N ALA A 446 15.88 22.22 31.76
CA ALA A 446 16.53 21.92 33.03
C ALA A 446 15.61 21.17 34.02
N GLU A 447 14.30 21.42 33.99
CA GLU A 447 13.36 20.70 34.86
C GLU A 447 13.13 19.26 34.41
N THR A 448 13.25 18.92 33.12
CA THR A 448 13.03 17.53 32.66
C THR A 448 14.02 16.52 33.25
N VAL A 449 15.17 16.98 33.78
CA VAL A 449 16.19 16.12 34.43
C VAL A 449 15.96 16.01 35.94
N ILE A 450 15.25 16.95 36.58
CA ILE A 450 15.02 16.98 38.04
C ILE A 450 13.59 16.56 38.40
N THR A 451 12.60 16.86 37.55
CA THR A 451 11.17 16.49 37.72
C THR A 451 10.86 15.05 37.30
N LEU A 452 11.88 14.18 37.20
CA LEU A 452 11.70 12.72 37.18
C LEU A 452 11.71 12.11 38.59
N SER A 453 11.86 12.93 39.64
CA SER A 453 11.93 12.46 41.03
C SER A 453 10.61 12.49 41.82
N VAL A 454 9.59 13.27 41.46
CA VAL A 454 8.34 13.27 42.25
C VAL A 454 7.11 13.57 41.39
N THR A 455 6.23 12.59 41.25
CA THR A 455 4.76 12.79 41.12
C THR A 455 4.07 11.44 41.34
N ASP A 456 3.11 11.40 42.27
CA ASP A 456 2.47 10.20 42.83
C ASP A 456 1.81 9.23 41.82
N LYS A 457 1.61 9.65 40.57
CA LYS A 457 1.06 8.81 39.49
C LYS A 457 2.09 7.87 38.86
N LEU A 458 3.38 8.15 38.98
CA LEU A 458 4.45 7.21 38.60
C LEU A 458 4.65 6.14 39.66
N HIS A 459 4.18 6.34 40.89
CA HIS A 459 4.27 5.36 41.97
C HIS A 459 3.37 4.14 41.73
N SER A 460 2.20 4.31 41.07
CA SER A 460 1.38 3.16 40.66
C SER A 460 1.99 2.41 39.47
N LEU A 461 2.57 3.14 38.51
CA LEU A 461 3.27 2.55 37.35
C LEU A 461 4.59 1.86 37.77
N TYR A 462 5.29 2.41 38.77
CA TYR A 462 6.50 1.85 39.37
C TYR A 462 6.18 0.58 40.19
N ARG A 463 5.05 0.54 40.90
CA ARG A 463 4.53 -0.68 41.55
C ARG A 463 4.13 -1.75 40.51
N GLU A 464 3.53 -1.36 39.39
CA GLU A 464 3.26 -2.29 38.26
C GLU A 464 4.54 -2.76 37.56
N LEU A 465 5.60 -1.95 37.52
CA LEU A 465 6.90 -2.34 36.99
C LEU A 465 7.65 -3.28 37.95
N GLN A 466 7.52 -3.10 39.28
CA GLN A 466 8.14 -3.96 40.31
C GLN A 466 7.62 -5.40 40.26
N THR A 467 6.38 -5.61 39.83
CA THR A 467 5.77 -6.95 39.74
C THR A 467 6.19 -7.75 38.49
N MET A 468 6.88 -7.14 37.52
CA MET A 468 7.14 -7.73 36.20
C MET A 468 8.56 -8.29 35.94
N GLY A 469 9.43 -8.43 36.96
CA GLY A 469 10.76 -9.09 36.85
C GLY A 469 11.78 -8.47 35.88
N ASN A 470 11.42 -7.41 35.14
CA ASN A 470 12.21 -6.83 34.05
C ASN A 470 12.94 -5.53 34.43
N ILE A 471 12.74 -5.00 35.64
CA ILE A 471 13.47 -3.82 36.12
C ILE A 471 14.97 -4.13 36.27
N GLU A 472 15.32 -5.32 36.75
CA GLU A 472 16.72 -5.78 36.89
C GLU A 472 17.44 -5.76 35.54
N LYS A 473 16.80 -6.34 34.51
CA LYS A 473 17.32 -6.34 33.13
C LYS A 473 17.45 -4.91 32.58
N PHE A 474 16.46 -4.05 32.83
CA PHE A 474 16.51 -2.64 32.44
C PHE A 474 17.66 -1.88 33.13
N LYS A 475 17.80 -2.02 34.45
CA LYS A 475 18.86 -1.41 35.24
C LYS A 475 20.23 -1.86 34.74
N HIS A 476 20.36 -3.15 34.40
CA HIS A 476 21.56 -3.71 33.79
C HIS A 476 21.86 -3.12 32.40
N GLU A 477 20.87 -3.01 31.51
CA GLU A 477 21.06 -2.41 30.17
C GLU A 477 21.45 -0.93 30.25
N LEU A 478 20.84 -0.16 31.17
CA LEU A 478 21.18 1.24 31.39
C LEU A 478 22.59 1.40 31.99
N GLN A 479 22.99 0.51 32.91
CA GLN A 479 24.35 0.46 33.46
C GLN A 479 25.40 0.12 32.39
N LEU A 480 25.09 -0.78 31.47
CA LEU A 480 25.97 -1.09 30.34
C LEU A 480 26.19 0.11 29.43
N LEU A 481 25.12 0.84 29.09
CA LEU A 481 25.19 2.08 28.32
C LEU A 481 26.03 3.14 29.01
N PHE A 482 25.84 3.32 30.32
CA PHE A 482 26.62 4.26 31.12
C PHE A 482 28.12 3.88 31.15
N ARG A 483 28.44 2.59 31.35
CA ARG A 483 29.83 2.09 31.32
C ARG A 483 30.46 2.28 29.95
N ALA A 484 29.74 1.99 28.87
CA ALA A 484 30.23 2.19 27.50
C ALA A 484 30.55 3.67 27.24
N GLU A 485 29.73 4.59 27.75
CA GLU A 485 29.96 6.03 27.63
C GLU A 485 31.18 6.49 28.42
N VAL A 486 31.37 6.01 29.66
CA VAL A 486 32.58 6.35 30.43
C VAL A 486 33.84 5.94 29.65
N VAL A 487 33.84 4.76 29.03
CA VAL A 487 34.94 4.31 28.17
C VAL A 487 35.08 5.21 26.93
N ASN A 488 33.98 5.58 26.28
CA ASN A 488 33.95 6.49 25.13
C ASN A 488 34.54 7.86 25.44
N LEU A 489 34.14 8.42 26.59
CA LEU A 489 34.61 9.69 27.09
C LEU A 489 36.11 9.66 27.38
N ILE A 490 36.60 8.58 28.01
CA ILE A 490 38.03 8.38 28.25
C ILE A 490 38.79 8.33 26.91
N ILE A 491 38.33 7.56 25.93
CA ILE A 491 38.95 7.49 24.60
C ILE A 491 38.94 8.85 23.91
N ALA A 492 37.84 9.59 23.96
CA ALA A 492 37.70 10.91 23.36
C ALA A 492 38.62 11.96 24.01
N VAL A 493 38.75 11.93 25.35
CA VAL A 493 39.65 12.80 26.10
C VAL A 493 41.11 12.48 25.80
N VAL A 494 41.49 11.20 25.80
CA VAL A 494 42.84 10.74 25.43
C VAL A 494 43.17 11.14 23.98
N ALA A 495 42.25 10.93 23.04
CA ALA A 495 42.39 11.36 21.65
C ALA A 495 42.58 12.88 21.55
N GLY A 496 41.82 13.65 22.34
CA GLY A 496 41.93 15.11 22.41
C GLY A 496 43.28 15.60 22.91
N PHE A 497 43.85 14.97 23.94
CA PHE A 497 45.19 15.31 24.44
C PHE A 497 46.31 14.93 23.47
N ILE A 498 46.25 13.74 22.85
CA ILE A 498 47.21 13.33 21.80
C ILE A 498 47.14 14.31 20.62
N HIS A 499 45.92 14.75 20.25
CA HIS A 499 45.70 15.71 19.20
C HIS A 499 46.28 17.10 19.52
N LEU A 500 46.05 17.59 20.75
CA LEU A 500 46.61 18.87 21.21
C LEU A 500 48.14 18.84 21.22
N TYR A 501 48.74 17.72 21.63
CA TYR A 501 50.19 17.52 21.60
C TYR A 501 50.77 17.57 20.17
N LYS A 502 50.14 16.86 19.22
CA LYS A 502 50.56 16.79 17.81
C LYS A 502 50.22 18.03 16.96
N SER A 503 49.28 18.87 17.40
CA SER A 503 48.84 20.08 16.69
C SER A 503 49.99 21.05 16.34
N LYS A 504 51.09 21.00 17.11
CA LYS A 504 52.30 21.80 16.89
C LYS A 504 53.22 21.27 15.79
N GLU A 505 53.11 20.00 15.39
CA GLU A 505 54.05 19.33 14.48
C GLU A 505 53.47 19.01 13.09
N VAL A 506 52.16 18.77 12.95
CA VAL A 506 51.58 18.35 11.67
C VAL A 506 50.24 19.05 11.38
N PRO A 507 50.26 20.25 10.76
CA PRO A 507 49.03 20.99 10.41
C PRO A 507 48.22 20.38 9.24
N SER A 508 48.79 19.40 8.52
CA SER A 508 48.30 18.91 7.22
C SER A 508 47.37 17.69 7.30
N THR A 509 47.13 17.14 8.49
CA THR A 509 46.32 15.91 8.67
C THR A 509 44.81 16.16 8.43
N TYR A 510 44.36 17.41 8.55
CA TYR A 510 42.94 17.79 8.42
C TYR A 510 42.68 18.62 7.16
N TYR A 511 42.02 18.04 6.17
CA TYR A 511 41.65 18.67 4.90
C TYR A 511 40.81 19.92 5.07
N GLY A 512 39.94 19.96 6.09
CA GLY A 512 39.19 21.17 6.44
C GLY A 512 40.14 22.32 6.76
N ILE A 513 41.11 22.10 7.64
CA ILE A 513 42.13 23.11 8.03
C ILE A 513 43.04 23.46 6.86
N MET A 514 43.41 22.48 6.02
CA MET A 514 44.21 22.71 4.81
C MET A 514 43.47 23.56 3.77
N LEU A 515 42.18 23.29 3.53
CA LEU A 515 41.32 24.11 2.68
C LEU A 515 41.13 25.51 3.26
N PHE A 516 40.88 25.63 4.57
CA PHE A 516 40.78 26.93 5.25
C PHE A 516 42.08 27.74 5.14
N ARG A 517 43.26 27.11 5.27
CA ARG A 517 44.56 27.76 5.06
C ARG A 517 44.77 28.24 3.62
N ASN A 518 44.28 27.49 2.64
CA ASN A 518 44.39 27.85 1.22
C ASN A 518 43.38 28.93 0.79
N PHE A 519 42.21 29.00 1.43
CA PHE A 519 41.16 29.99 1.11
C PHE A 519 41.31 31.32 1.88
N VAL A 520 41.85 31.31 3.09
CA VAL A 520 42.09 32.54 3.88
C VAL A 520 43.48 33.08 3.56
N SER A 521 43.54 34.13 2.73
CA SER A 521 44.78 34.74 2.23
C SER A 521 45.67 35.36 3.32
N ASN A 522 45.13 35.62 4.51
CA ASN A 522 45.82 36.33 5.58
C ASN A 522 46.50 35.33 6.53
N GLY A 523 47.82 35.16 6.39
CA GLY A 523 48.61 34.12 7.08
C GLY A 523 48.53 34.16 8.60
N THR A 524 48.40 35.36 9.19
CA THR A 524 48.27 35.55 10.65
C THR A 524 46.91 35.11 11.17
N LEU A 525 45.82 35.53 10.51
CA LEU A 525 44.44 35.15 10.88
C LEU A 525 44.24 33.63 10.74
N SER A 526 44.77 33.06 9.66
CA SER A 526 44.75 31.63 9.41
C SER A 526 45.45 30.84 10.52
N ALA A 527 46.60 31.31 11.00
CA ALA A 527 47.32 30.70 12.13
C ALA A 527 46.55 30.80 13.46
N TYR A 528 45.96 31.97 13.76
CA TYR A 528 45.12 32.14 14.97
C TYR A 528 43.90 31.21 14.97
N LEU A 529 43.17 31.12 13.85
CA LEU A 529 42.01 30.25 13.73
C LEU A 529 42.37 28.76 13.83
N CYS A 530 43.51 28.35 13.26
CA CYS A 530 44.02 26.99 13.43
C CYS A 530 44.32 26.69 14.90
N ASN A 531 45.05 27.57 15.59
CA ASN A 531 45.41 27.39 16.99
C ASN A 531 44.17 27.38 17.90
N PHE A 532 43.18 28.23 17.60
CA PHE A 532 41.89 28.24 18.28
C PHE A 532 41.12 26.93 18.08
N HIS A 533 41.08 26.39 16.86
CA HIS A 533 40.46 25.09 16.59
C HIS A 533 41.13 23.95 17.37
N PHE A 534 42.48 23.91 17.39
CA PHE A 534 43.22 22.89 18.15
C PHE A 534 43.02 23.02 19.67
N ALA A 535 43.00 24.25 20.20
CA ALA A 535 42.77 24.50 21.63
C ALA A 535 41.34 24.14 22.07
N THR A 536 40.36 24.27 21.17
CA THR A 536 38.94 23.95 21.45
C THR A 536 38.58 22.49 21.16
N TRP A 537 39.48 21.70 20.58
CA TRP A 537 39.22 20.31 20.20
C TRP A 537 38.81 19.39 21.37
N PRO A 538 39.46 19.42 22.55
CA PRO A 538 39.03 18.61 23.69
C PRO A 538 37.60 18.93 24.14
N PHE A 539 37.20 20.20 24.06
CA PHE A 539 35.83 20.64 24.37
C PHE A 539 34.83 20.18 23.31
N LEU A 540 35.20 20.22 22.03
CA LEU A 540 34.36 19.70 20.94
C LEU A 540 34.18 18.17 21.02
N ALA A 541 35.24 17.44 21.36
CA ALA A 541 35.18 16.00 21.59
C ALA A 541 34.31 15.63 22.80
N TYR A 542 34.46 16.37 23.92
CA TYR A 542 33.61 16.22 25.10
C TYR A 542 32.13 16.51 24.80
N SER A 543 31.85 17.66 24.19
CA SER A 543 30.48 18.08 23.89
C SER A 543 29.79 17.19 22.87
N GLY A 544 30.49 16.74 21.82
CA GLY A 544 29.97 15.81 20.83
C GLY A 544 29.59 14.45 21.42
N THR A 545 30.44 13.89 22.26
CA THR A 545 30.21 12.59 22.93
C THR A 545 29.06 12.70 23.93
N THR A 546 29.05 13.76 24.76
CA THR A 546 27.99 14.02 25.75
C THR A 546 26.61 14.20 25.10
N MET A 547 26.53 14.89 23.95
CA MET A 547 25.25 15.06 23.23
C MET A 547 24.70 13.73 22.70
N ILE A 548 25.57 12.83 22.23
CA ILE A 548 25.19 11.48 21.77
C ILE A 548 24.73 10.62 22.96
N PHE A 549 25.32 10.80 24.14
CA PHE A 549 24.85 10.13 25.34
C PHE A 549 23.47 10.61 25.79
N ILE A 550 23.24 11.92 25.85
CA ILE A 550 21.92 12.49 26.17
C ILE A 550 20.88 11.97 25.17
N TYR A 551 21.25 11.93 23.88
CA TYR A 551 20.44 11.31 22.83
C TYR A 551 20.14 9.83 23.15
N ALA A 552 21.16 9.02 23.39
CA ALA A 552 21.03 7.60 23.67
C ALA A 552 20.13 7.33 24.89
N TYR A 553 20.30 8.10 25.96
CA TYR A 553 19.50 8.02 27.17
C TYR A 553 18.01 8.33 26.92
N LEU A 554 17.72 9.44 26.24
CA LEU A 554 16.34 9.84 25.92
C LEU A 554 15.64 8.83 25.01
N MET A 555 16.36 8.26 24.05
CA MET A 555 15.79 7.28 23.13
C MET A 555 15.60 5.92 23.79
N LYS A 556 16.49 5.53 24.70
CA LYS A 556 16.32 4.34 25.54
C LYS A 556 15.09 4.42 26.42
N PHE A 557 14.84 5.58 27.03
CA PHE A 557 13.61 5.82 27.77
C PHE A 557 12.37 5.60 26.88
N LYS A 558 12.37 6.10 25.64
CA LYS A 558 11.25 5.92 24.70
C LYS A 558 11.06 4.46 24.27
N GLU A 559 12.15 3.75 23.99
CA GLU A 559 12.13 2.32 23.66
C GLU A 559 11.40 1.52 24.75
N ILE A 560 11.67 1.83 26.02
CA ILE A 560 11.06 1.15 27.16
C ILE A 560 9.57 1.44 27.23
N GLN A 561 9.14 2.66 26.97
CA GLN A 561 7.70 2.98 26.93
C GLN A 561 6.98 2.17 25.84
N PHE A 562 7.60 1.93 24.68
CA PHE A 562 7.07 0.99 23.67
C PHE A 562 7.02 -0.45 24.18
N ARG A 563 8.06 -0.93 24.85
CA ARG A 563 8.07 -2.29 25.44
C ARG A 563 7.03 -2.47 26.56
N ILE A 564 6.79 -1.44 27.37
CA ILE A 564 5.75 -1.43 28.40
C ILE A 564 4.38 -1.51 27.74
N LEU A 565 4.14 -0.67 26.73
CA LEU A 565 2.90 -0.69 25.95
C LEU A 565 2.65 -2.10 25.36
N CYS A 566 3.68 -2.70 24.77
CA CYS A 566 3.64 -4.05 24.23
C CYS A 566 3.25 -5.11 25.27
N LYS A 567 3.89 -5.14 26.45
CA LYS A 567 3.54 -6.06 27.55
C LYS A 567 2.17 -5.83 28.15
N SER A 568 1.74 -4.57 28.25
CA SER A 568 0.40 -4.25 28.73
C SER A 568 -0.68 -4.82 27.79
N MET A 569 -0.41 -4.88 26.48
CA MET A 569 -1.30 -5.53 25.52
C MET A 569 -1.35 -7.05 25.66
N GLU A 570 -0.25 -7.70 26.04
CA GLU A 570 -0.23 -9.14 26.31
C GLU A 570 -1.20 -9.51 27.43
N LYS A 571 -1.34 -8.66 28.46
CA LYS A 571 -2.28 -8.86 29.58
C LYS A 571 -3.77 -8.73 29.19
N LEU A 572 -4.09 -8.15 28.02
CA LEU A 572 -5.47 -8.07 27.53
C LEU A 572 -5.91 -9.32 26.76
N SER A 573 -4.95 -10.15 26.33
CA SER A 573 -5.27 -11.46 25.77
C SER A 573 -5.85 -12.32 26.88
N PRO A 574 -7.00 -12.98 26.69
CA PRO A 574 -7.47 -13.97 27.66
C PRO A 574 -6.35 -15.00 27.85
N GLU A 575 -5.85 -15.15 29.08
CA GLU A 575 -4.96 -16.25 29.40
C GLU A 575 -5.72 -17.55 29.09
N SER A 576 -5.08 -18.41 28.30
CA SER A 576 -5.58 -19.71 27.94
C SER A 576 -5.82 -20.51 29.23
N GLU A 577 -7.08 -20.61 29.65
CA GLU A 577 -7.72 -21.79 30.27
C GLU A 577 -9.13 -21.39 30.78
N HIS A 578 -10.17 -21.85 30.07
CA HIS A 578 -11.53 -22.09 30.59
C HIS A 578 -12.60 -20.97 30.57
N SER A 579 -12.49 -19.93 29.75
CA SER A 579 -13.63 -19.02 29.51
C SER A 579 -14.13 -19.08 28.07
N ASP A 580 -15.42 -19.37 27.90
CA ASP A 580 -16.10 -19.43 26.61
C ASP A 580 -16.02 -18.05 25.93
N GLU A 581 -15.36 -17.94 24.77
CA GLU A 581 -15.15 -16.66 24.06
C GLU A 581 -16.47 -15.92 23.79
N ASN A 582 -17.57 -16.67 23.62
CA ASN A 582 -18.91 -16.14 23.43
C ASN A 582 -19.46 -15.44 24.68
N VAL A 583 -19.08 -15.86 25.88
CA VAL A 583 -19.54 -15.26 27.14
C VAL A 583 -18.85 -13.92 27.40
N LEU A 584 -17.57 -13.80 27.03
CA LEU A 584 -16.80 -12.57 27.22
C LEU A 584 -17.31 -11.41 26.34
N ILE A 585 -17.86 -11.69 25.15
CA ILE A 585 -18.42 -10.67 24.26
C ILE A 585 -19.58 -9.91 24.93
N TYR A 586 -20.38 -10.61 25.75
CA TYR A 586 -21.54 -10.05 26.45
C TYR A 586 -21.26 -9.59 27.89
N ASN A 587 -20.04 -9.81 28.40
CA ASN A 587 -19.66 -9.36 29.74
C ASN A 587 -19.31 -7.86 29.73
N GLU A 588 -20.22 -7.01 30.22
CA GLU A 588 -20.05 -5.55 30.19
C GLU A 588 -18.82 -5.05 30.95
N ASP A 589 -18.46 -5.65 32.09
CA ASP A 589 -17.33 -5.21 32.90
C ASP A 589 -15.99 -5.56 32.26
N TYR A 590 -15.90 -6.74 31.63
CA TYR A 590 -14.75 -7.11 30.80
C TYR A 590 -14.61 -6.15 29.60
N GLN A 591 -15.69 -5.91 28.85
CA GLN A 591 -15.66 -4.99 27.71
C GLN A 591 -15.32 -3.55 28.10
N ARG A 592 -15.79 -3.08 29.27
CA ARG A 592 -15.46 -1.74 29.81
C ARG A 592 -13.98 -1.65 30.20
N THR A 593 -13.42 -2.71 30.76
CA THR A 593 -12.00 -2.80 31.13
C THR A 593 -11.10 -2.79 29.89
N VAL A 594 -11.46 -3.55 28.86
CA VAL A 594 -10.76 -3.55 27.56
C VAL A 594 -10.82 -2.16 26.91
N TRP A 595 -11.99 -1.52 26.91
CA TRP A 595 -12.17 -0.17 26.35
C TRP A 595 -11.26 0.87 27.03
N ASN A 596 -11.27 0.90 28.37
CA ASN A 596 -10.48 1.84 29.15
C ASN A 596 -8.97 1.61 28.95
N SER A 597 -8.55 0.35 28.90
CA SER A 597 -7.16 -0.04 28.64
C SER A 597 -6.72 0.39 27.23
N MET A 598 -7.51 0.09 26.20
CA MET A 598 -7.22 0.51 24.82
C MET A 598 -7.19 2.02 24.64
N LYS A 599 -8.11 2.75 25.29
CA LYS A 599 -8.07 4.22 25.32
C LYS A 599 -6.75 4.72 25.91
N GLY A 600 -6.29 4.11 27.01
CA GLY A 600 -4.98 4.40 27.61
C GLY A 600 -3.83 4.14 26.65
N TYR A 601 -3.86 3.03 25.91
CA TYR A 601 -2.82 2.64 24.97
C TYR A 601 -2.72 3.60 23.78
N VAL A 602 -3.87 3.98 23.20
CA VAL A 602 -3.93 4.96 22.10
C VAL A 602 -3.37 6.31 22.55
N GLN A 603 -3.75 6.77 23.76
CA GLN A 603 -3.24 8.03 24.31
C GLN A 603 -1.74 7.97 24.58
N HIS A 604 -1.25 6.87 25.13
CA HIS A 604 0.17 6.67 25.40
C HIS A 604 0.97 6.66 24.09
N HIS A 605 0.56 5.86 23.10
CA HIS A 605 1.21 5.79 21.79
C HIS A 605 1.23 7.14 21.07
N SER A 606 0.11 7.88 21.09
CA SER A 606 0.02 9.21 20.49
C SER A 606 1.02 10.20 21.13
N LYS A 607 1.14 10.18 22.46
CA LYS A 607 2.14 10.99 23.18
C LYS A 607 3.57 10.59 22.81
N LEU A 608 3.86 9.29 22.70
CA LEU A 608 5.18 8.81 22.25
C LEU A 608 5.51 9.28 20.84
N LYS A 609 4.56 9.12 19.89
CA LYS A 609 4.74 9.58 18.50
C LYS A 609 4.97 11.10 18.45
N SER A 610 4.19 11.89 19.18
CA SER A 610 4.36 13.35 19.29
C SER A 610 5.73 13.74 19.86
N CYS A 611 6.18 13.07 20.93
CA CYS A 611 7.50 13.30 21.53
C CYS A 611 8.63 12.97 20.56
N VAL A 612 8.52 11.88 19.81
CA VAL A 612 9.50 11.51 18.78
C VAL A 612 9.55 12.53 17.66
N VAL A 613 8.39 13.02 17.19
CA VAL A 613 8.33 14.06 16.13
C VAL A 613 8.99 15.36 16.60
N LYS A 614 8.64 15.86 17.80
CA LYS A 614 9.27 17.07 18.37
C LYS A 614 10.78 16.90 18.54
N PHE A 615 11.21 15.72 18.98
CA PHE A 615 12.62 15.42 19.14
C PHE A 615 13.37 15.32 17.81
N ASN A 616 12.79 14.67 16.79
CA ASN A 616 13.37 14.62 15.45
C ASN A 616 13.50 16.04 14.86
N ALA A 617 12.53 16.94 15.12
CA ALA A 617 12.62 18.33 14.69
C ALA A 617 13.75 19.10 15.40
N TRP A 618 13.93 18.90 16.71
CA TRP A 618 14.99 19.56 17.49
C TRP A 618 16.39 19.00 17.16
N SER A 619 16.49 17.68 17.01
CA SER A 619 17.76 16.99 16.72
C SER A 619 18.17 17.06 15.24
N PHE A 620 17.32 17.58 14.34
CA PHE A 620 17.55 17.64 12.90
C PHE A 620 18.86 18.35 12.52
N MET A 621 18.99 19.64 12.90
CA MET A 621 20.15 20.45 12.52
C MET A 621 21.46 19.96 13.16
N PRO A 622 21.48 19.64 14.47
CA PRO A 622 22.70 19.11 15.10
C PRO A 622 23.16 17.76 14.52
N LEU A 623 22.23 16.84 14.23
CA LEU A 623 22.56 15.50 13.73
C LEU A 623 23.03 15.53 12.27
N LEU A 624 22.41 16.38 11.44
CA LEU A 624 22.84 16.60 10.05
C LEU A 624 24.23 17.24 10.01
N GLY A 625 24.47 18.24 10.85
CA GLY A 625 25.77 18.89 10.99
C GLY A 625 26.84 17.91 11.46
N SER A 626 26.57 17.16 12.53
CA SER A 626 27.54 16.20 13.07
C SER A 626 27.85 15.05 12.11
N ALA A 627 26.85 14.55 11.36
CA ALA A 627 27.07 13.54 10.34
C ALA A 627 27.92 14.06 9.17
N PHE A 628 27.67 15.29 8.70
CA PHE A 628 28.43 15.90 7.61
C PHE A 628 29.89 16.19 8.02
N PHE A 629 30.09 16.86 9.15
CA PHE A 629 31.43 17.18 9.66
C PHE A 629 32.18 15.92 10.09
N GLY A 630 31.50 14.94 10.70
CA GLY A 630 32.05 13.64 11.04
C GLY A 630 32.49 12.83 9.81
N PHE A 631 31.70 12.85 8.73
CA PHE A 631 32.08 12.23 7.47
C PHE A 631 33.32 12.88 6.86
N ILE A 632 33.38 14.22 6.80
CA ILE A 632 34.56 14.95 6.30
C ILE A 632 35.79 14.64 7.16
N PHE A 633 35.61 14.58 8.48
CA PHE A 633 36.67 14.25 9.43
C PHE A 633 37.25 12.85 9.19
N ILE A 634 36.39 11.83 9.09
CA ILE A 634 36.82 10.45 8.84
C ILE A 634 37.48 10.33 7.46
N MET A 635 36.90 10.95 6.42
CA MET A 635 37.48 10.97 5.07
C MET A 635 38.87 11.64 5.05
N SER A 636 39.06 12.71 5.83
CA SER A 636 40.36 13.36 5.96
C SER A 636 41.40 12.46 6.61
N MET A 637 41.04 11.75 7.69
CA MET A 637 41.95 10.81 8.38
C MET A 637 42.32 9.63 7.48
N LEU A 638 41.35 9.04 6.78
CA LEU A 638 41.59 7.93 5.87
C LEU A 638 42.45 8.36 4.67
N PHE A 639 42.25 9.58 4.16
CA PHE A 639 43.08 10.12 3.10
C PHE A 639 44.51 10.38 3.57
N ASP A 640 44.71 10.95 4.76
CA ASP A 640 46.07 11.13 5.32
C ASP A 640 46.75 9.77 5.48
N PHE A 641 46.05 8.77 6.00
CA PHE A 641 46.54 7.40 6.15
C PHE A 641 47.00 6.79 4.82
N ILE A 642 46.19 6.92 3.76
CA ILE A 642 46.52 6.40 2.42
C ILE A 642 47.76 7.08 1.83
N ASN A 643 47.93 8.37 2.06
CA ASN A 643 49.00 9.14 1.41
C ASN A 643 50.31 9.17 2.19
N ARG A 644 50.26 9.05 3.53
CA ARG A 644 51.41 9.26 4.42
C ARG A 644 51.74 8.09 5.35
N SER A 645 51.03 6.96 5.25
CA SER A 645 51.29 5.75 6.06
C SER A 645 52.76 5.31 6.06
N ASP A 646 53.45 5.43 4.92
CA ASP A 646 54.87 5.08 4.79
C ASP A 646 55.81 5.97 5.64
N THR A 647 55.32 7.10 6.14
CA THR A 647 56.08 8.13 6.88
C THR A 647 55.65 8.30 8.34
N TYR A 648 54.74 7.45 8.82
CA TYR A 648 54.16 7.58 10.16
C TYR A 648 55.06 7.04 11.27
N ASN A 649 55.16 7.81 12.35
CA ASN A 649 55.71 7.34 13.63
C ASN A 649 54.60 6.66 14.45
N PHE A 650 54.97 5.93 15.51
CA PHE A 650 54.01 5.25 16.40
C PHE A 650 52.91 6.19 16.92
N SER A 651 53.24 7.46 17.23
CA SER A 651 52.26 8.46 17.69
C SER A 651 51.25 8.90 16.63
N ASP A 652 51.60 8.85 15.34
CA ASP A 652 50.68 9.15 14.23
C ASP A 652 49.64 8.05 14.05
N TYR A 653 50.09 6.79 14.15
CA TYR A 653 49.18 5.63 14.16
C TYR A 653 48.22 5.71 15.36
N MET A 654 48.73 6.04 16.55
CA MET A 654 47.88 6.19 17.74
C MET A 654 46.82 7.28 17.58
N LEU A 655 47.18 8.45 17.03
CA LEU A 655 46.23 9.55 16.79
C LEU A 655 45.08 9.13 15.86
N ILE A 656 45.39 8.46 14.75
CA ILE A 656 44.39 8.02 13.77
C ILE A 656 43.50 6.94 14.37
N ILE A 657 44.09 5.94 15.04
CA ILE A 657 43.36 4.85 15.67
C ILE A 657 42.40 5.39 16.73
N THR A 658 42.86 6.27 17.63
CA THR A 658 42.02 6.79 18.72
C THR A 658 40.86 7.66 18.22
N ASN A 659 41.08 8.48 17.19
CA ASN A 659 40.04 9.33 16.61
C ASN A 659 39.03 8.51 15.80
N LEU A 660 39.50 7.52 15.02
CA LEU A 660 38.63 6.64 14.26
C LEU A 660 37.81 5.73 15.19
N SER A 661 38.41 5.23 16.27
CA SER A 661 37.69 4.44 17.28
C SER A 661 36.62 5.26 17.99
N ALA A 662 36.93 6.50 18.41
CA ALA A 662 35.96 7.39 19.06
C ALA A 662 34.80 7.74 18.12
N ALA A 663 35.09 8.12 16.86
CA ALA A 663 34.06 8.45 15.88
C ALA A 663 33.17 7.24 15.54
N THR A 664 33.77 6.07 15.37
CA THR A 664 33.03 4.82 15.09
C THR A 664 32.15 4.41 16.26
N MET A 665 32.65 4.53 17.49
CA MET A 665 31.88 4.17 18.68
C MET A 665 30.68 5.09 18.89
N ASN A 666 30.88 6.41 18.75
CA ASN A 666 29.81 7.41 18.78
C ASN A 666 28.71 7.15 17.74
N LEU A 667 29.10 6.89 16.50
CA LEU A 667 28.15 6.58 15.42
C LEU A 667 27.42 5.26 15.69
N SER A 668 28.13 4.23 16.14
CA SER A 668 27.54 2.91 16.45
C SER A 668 26.51 3.00 17.58
N LEU A 669 26.76 3.83 18.61
CA LEU A 669 25.85 4.02 19.73
C LEU A 669 24.55 4.72 19.28
N ALA A 670 24.67 5.80 18.51
CA ALA A 670 23.51 6.52 17.97
C ALA A 670 22.64 5.62 17.08
N LEU A 671 23.27 4.81 16.22
CA LEU A 671 22.58 3.87 15.33
C LEU A 671 21.94 2.72 16.09
N HIS A 672 22.65 2.16 17.08
CA HIS A 672 22.15 1.05 17.88
C HIS A 672 20.86 1.46 18.59
N VAL A 673 20.88 2.60 19.27
CA VAL A 673 19.71 3.11 19.98
C VAL A 673 18.60 3.51 19.01
N GLY A 674 18.95 4.13 17.87
CA GLY A 674 18.03 4.43 16.78
C GLY A 674 17.25 3.20 16.30
N GLN A 675 17.98 2.11 16.04
CA GLN A 675 17.41 0.84 15.61
C GLN A 675 16.54 0.19 16.69
N GLN A 676 16.95 0.25 17.96
CA GLN A 676 16.20 -0.40 19.03
C GLN A 676 14.80 0.21 19.21
N VAL A 677 14.64 1.53 19.10
CA VAL A 677 13.30 2.17 19.16
C VAL A 677 12.44 1.75 17.97
N THR A 678 13.02 1.69 16.76
CA THR A 678 12.29 1.20 15.58
C THR A 678 11.86 -0.25 15.76
N ASN A 679 12.74 -1.11 16.27
CA ASN A 679 12.41 -2.51 16.55
C ASN A 679 11.30 -2.62 17.59
N ALA A 680 11.39 -1.89 18.70
CA ALA A 680 10.35 -1.90 19.74
C ALA A 680 8.98 -1.42 19.22
N SER A 681 8.97 -0.45 18.29
CA SER A 681 7.74 -0.03 17.61
C SER A 681 7.16 -1.12 16.71
N VAL A 682 8.00 -1.84 15.95
CA VAL A 682 7.58 -2.96 15.10
C VAL A 682 7.10 -4.15 15.93
N ASP A 683 7.78 -4.46 17.04
CA ASP A 683 7.37 -5.51 17.98
C ASP A 683 6.00 -5.19 18.57
N THR A 684 5.75 -3.92 18.93
CA THR A 684 4.44 -3.45 19.41
C THR A 684 3.36 -3.67 18.35
N TYR A 685 3.64 -3.38 17.07
CA TYR A 685 2.71 -3.65 15.97
C TYR A 685 2.44 -5.14 15.80
N THR A 686 3.49 -5.97 15.79
CA THR A 686 3.39 -7.42 15.59
C THR A 686 2.59 -8.05 16.72
N LYS A 687 2.86 -7.66 17.97
CA LYS A 687 2.12 -8.12 19.15
C LYS A 687 0.69 -7.61 19.21
N ALA A 688 0.46 -6.37 18.77
CA ALA A 688 -0.91 -5.88 18.59
C ALA A 688 -1.65 -6.74 17.56
N PHE A 689 -1.02 -7.05 16.43
CA PHE A 689 -1.60 -7.88 15.38
C PHE A 689 -1.96 -9.29 15.86
N ASP A 690 -1.13 -9.89 16.70
CA ASP A 690 -1.34 -11.22 17.29
C ASP A 690 -2.32 -11.24 18.48
N CYS A 691 -2.83 -10.08 18.90
CA CYS A 691 -3.75 -9.98 20.04
C CYS A 691 -5.10 -10.66 19.72
N GLY A 692 -5.59 -11.52 20.62
CA GLY A 692 -6.89 -12.18 20.47
C GLY A 692 -8.07 -11.21 20.65
N TRP A 693 -8.52 -10.59 19.57
CA TRP A 693 -9.64 -9.62 19.57
C TRP A 693 -11.02 -10.25 19.27
N THR A 694 -11.11 -11.57 19.13
CA THR A 694 -12.35 -12.31 18.83
C THR A 694 -13.38 -12.17 19.94
N SER A 695 -12.96 -12.10 21.20
CA SER A 695 -13.82 -11.94 22.39
C SER A 695 -14.32 -10.50 22.60
N TRP A 696 -13.94 -9.54 21.76
CA TRP A 696 -14.28 -8.12 21.95
C TRP A 696 -15.55 -7.70 21.21
N ASN A 697 -16.30 -6.76 21.78
CA ASN A 697 -17.47 -6.17 21.14
C ASN A 697 -17.11 -5.22 19.97
N SER A 698 -18.10 -4.77 19.21
CA SER A 698 -17.91 -3.93 18.02
C SER A 698 -17.19 -2.59 18.31
N SER A 699 -17.43 -2.00 19.49
CA SER A 699 -16.80 -0.74 19.90
C SER A 699 -15.30 -0.93 20.17
N ASN A 700 -14.94 -1.95 20.94
CA ASN A 700 -13.56 -2.30 21.26
C ASN A 700 -12.77 -2.69 20.00
N ARG A 701 -13.38 -3.47 19.10
CA ARG A 701 -12.77 -3.82 17.79
C ARG A 701 -12.51 -2.58 16.94
N LYS A 702 -13.44 -1.62 16.88
CA LYS A 702 -13.25 -0.38 16.13
C LYS A 702 -12.10 0.47 16.69
N MET A 703 -12.03 0.62 18.01
CA MET A 703 -10.92 1.32 18.69
C MET A 703 -9.58 0.65 18.41
N PHE A 704 -9.54 -0.68 18.49
CA PHE A 704 -8.36 -1.47 18.20
C PHE A 704 -7.92 -1.35 16.74
N LEU A 705 -8.84 -1.35 15.76
CA LEU A 705 -8.49 -1.14 14.35
C LEU A 705 -7.89 0.24 14.09
N ILE A 706 -8.43 1.29 14.74
CA ILE A 706 -7.84 2.64 14.68
C ILE A 706 -6.43 2.63 15.27
N PHE A 707 -6.25 1.95 16.40
CA PHE A 707 -4.94 1.82 17.02
C PHE A 707 -3.94 1.06 16.15
N LEU A 708 -4.35 -0.09 15.59
CA LEU A 708 -3.54 -0.94 14.72
C LEU A 708 -3.13 -0.19 13.45
N SER A 709 -4.04 0.58 12.85
CA SER A 709 -3.72 1.43 11.69
C SER A 709 -2.66 2.48 12.02
N ASN A 710 -2.64 3.00 13.25
CA ASN A 710 -1.63 3.97 13.69
C ASN A 710 -0.27 3.33 14.04
N LEU A 711 -0.26 2.03 14.38
CA LEU A 711 0.95 1.24 14.65
C LEU A 711 1.65 0.74 13.37
N GLN A 712 0.95 0.69 12.23
CA GLN A 712 1.51 0.22 10.94
C GLN A 712 2.71 1.04 10.46
N GLU A 713 2.78 2.32 10.85
CA GLU A 713 3.94 3.16 10.56
C GLU A 713 4.98 2.99 11.66
N PRO A 714 6.10 2.27 11.42
CA PRO A 714 7.12 2.10 12.43
C PRO A 714 7.74 3.45 12.75
N VAL A 715 7.96 3.68 14.04
CA VAL A 715 8.61 4.90 14.50
C VAL A 715 10.06 4.92 14.04
N ARG A 716 10.37 5.87 13.15
CA ARG A 716 11.72 6.07 12.60
C ARG A 716 12.36 7.28 13.25
N LEU A 717 13.62 7.11 13.63
CA LEU A 717 14.46 8.14 14.23
C LEU A 717 15.44 8.65 13.19
N GLY A 718 15.60 9.96 13.10
CA GLY A 718 16.51 10.60 12.15
C GLY A 718 15.90 11.76 11.37
N CYS A 719 16.70 12.34 10.49
CA CYS A 719 16.33 13.47 9.65
C CYS A 719 15.43 13.03 8.49
N SER A 720 14.11 12.92 8.73
CA SER A 720 13.14 12.55 7.67
C SER A 720 13.61 11.29 6.89
N GLU A 721 13.19 11.13 5.64
CA GLU A 721 13.64 10.05 4.74
C GLU A 721 15.13 10.12 4.35
N ILE A 722 15.83 11.21 4.69
CA ILE A 722 17.20 11.51 4.21
C ILE A 722 18.27 10.76 5.02
N LEU A 723 18.07 10.65 6.34
CA LEU A 723 19.09 10.18 7.29
C LEU A 723 18.44 9.34 8.40
N PRO A 724 17.88 8.15 8.06
CA PRO A 724 17.34 7.25 9.08
C PRO A 724 18.48 6.66 9.91
N LEU A 725 18.38 6.76 11.24
CA LEU A 725 19.32 6.16 12.20
C LEU A 725 19.08 4.64 12.30
N GLN A 726 19.32 3.94 11.20
CA GLN A 726 19.13 2.51 11.03
C GLN A 726 20.42 1.87 10.49
N TYR A 727 20.61 0.58 10.75
CA TYR A 727 21.79 -0.14 10.27
C TYR A 727 21.92 -0.12 8.73
N SER A 728 20.80 -0.09 8.00
CA SER A 728 20.77 0.00 6.54
C SER A 728 21.44 1.27 5.99
N TYR A 729 21.32 2.40 6.71
CA TYR A 729 21.97 3.66 6.34
C TYR A 729 23.46 3.61 6.62
N TYR A 730 23.87 3.04 7.76
CA TYR A 730 25.27 2.88 8.10
C TYR A 730 26.04 2.09 7.04
N ILE A 731 25.46 0.97 6.56
CA ILE A 731 26.07 0.17 5.50
C ILE A 731 26.26 1.01 4.23
N LYS A 732 25.30 1.87 3.87
CA LYS A 732 25.43 2.78 2.72
C LYS A 732 26.54 3.81 2.94
N LEU A 733 26.61 4.42 4.12
CA LEU A 733 27.65 5.40 4.47
C LEU A 733 29.05 4.76 4.46
N PHE A 734 29.16 3.55 5.02
CA PHE A 734 30.38 2.76 5.02
C PHE A 734 30.81 2.40 3.60
N ASN A 735 29.89 1.94 2.75
CA ASN A 735 30.18 1.64 1.34
C ASN A 735 30.63 2.88 0.58
N LEU A 736 30.01 4.04 0.84
CA LEU A 736 30.42 5.32 0.24
C LEU A 736 31.84 5.70 0.67
N MET A 737 32.14 5.59 1.96
CA MET A 737 33.47 5.85 2.52
C MET A 737 34.53 4.92 1.91
N MET A 738 34.26 3.61 1.87
CA MET A 738 35.15 2.62 1.26
C MET A 738 35.35 2.87 -0.23
N SER A 739 34.29 3.24 -0.97
CA SER A 739 34.38 3.57 -2.39
C SER A 739 35.26 4.80 -2.62
N ALA A 740 35.13 5.82 -1.78
CA ALA A 740 35.97 7.02 -1.84
C ALA A 740 37.43 6.71 -1.50
N CYS A 741 37.71 5.89 -0.48
CA CYS A 741 39.06 5.41 -0.16
C CYS A 741 39.69 4.64 -1.33
N MET A 742 38.93 3.71 -1.92
CA MET A 742 39.39 2.94 -3.08
C MET A 742 39.67 3.83 -4.30
N PHE A 743 38.86 4.87 -4.51
CA PHE A 743 39.09 5.86 -5.55
C PHE A 743 40.43 6.59 -5.35
N PHE A 744 40.69 7.12 -4.15
CA PHE A 744 41.95 7.83 -3.87
C PHE A 744 43.17 6.91 -3.96
N GLN A 745 43.07 5.68 -3.46
CA GLN A 745 44.11 4.66 -3.63
C GLN A 745 44.34 4.35 -5.11
N GLY A 746 43.27 4.24 -5.90
CA GLY A 746 43.34 4.07 -7.35
C GLY A 746 44.12 5.20 -8.03
N VAL A 747 43.86 6.46 -7.66
CA VAL A 747 44.61 7.62 -8.18
C VAL A 747 46.10 7.55 -7.83
N LYS A 748 46.46 7.16 -6.59
CA LYS A 748 47.86 6.95 -6.16
C LYS A 748 48.54 5.87 -7.00
N VAL A 749 47.90 4.71 -7.17
CA VAL A 749 48.41 3.58 -7.96
C VAL A 749 48.56 3.95 -9.44
N ILE A 750 47.58 4.63 -10.04
CA ILE A 750 47.67 5.11 -11.43
C ILE A 750 48.87 6.05 -11.60
N LYS A 751 49.13 6.95 -10.64
CA LYS A 751 50.31 7.83 -10.67
C LYS A 751 51.61 7.03 -10.63
N GLN A 752 51.69 5.97 -9.81
CA GLN A 752 52.85 5.06 -9.77
C GLN A 752 53.03 4.31 -11.10
N ILE A 753 51.94 3.81 -11.71
CA ILE A 753 51.98 3.15 -13.02
C ILE A 753 52.49 4.12 -14.09
N ARG A 754 51.97 5.36 -14.13
CA ARG A 754 52.43 6.41 -15.06
C ARG A 754 53.92 6.71 -14.88
N ASN A 755 54.40 6.83 -13.63
CA ASN A 755 55.82 7.04 -13.34
C ASN A 755 56.70 5.85 -13.79
N SER A 756 56.22 4.61 -13.61
CA SER A 756 56.94 3.39 -14.02
C SER A 756 57.02 3.26 -15.56
N ILE A 757 55.97 3.61 -16.27
CA ILE A 757 55.93 3.64 -17.75
C ILE A 757 56.81 4.79 -18.28
N GLY A 758 56.70 5.98 -17.69
CA GLY A 758 57.43 7.18 -18.12
C GLY A 758 57.14 7.55 -19.58
N ASN A 759 58.19 7.89 -20.33
CA ASN A 759 58.10 8.22 -21.77
C ASN A 759 58.27 7.02 -22.71
N ASN A 760 58.23 5.80 -22.20
CA ASN A 760 58.47 4.61 -23.02
C ASN A 760 57.22 4.20 -23.82
N ASN A 761 57.44 3.43 -24.88
CA ASN A 761 56.36 2.74 -25.59
C ASN A 761 55.76 1.66 -24.69
N ILE A 762 54.51 1.28 -24.96
CA ILE A 762 53.79 0.25 -24.22
C ILE A 762 53.23 -0.83 -25.14
N TRP A 763 53.02 -2.02 -24.57
CA TRP A 763 52.15 -3.02 -25.15
C TRP A 763 50.98 -3.33 -24.21
N ILE A 764 49.88 -3.74 -24.82
CA ILE A 764 48.62 -4.01 -24.14
C ILE A 764 48.17 -5.45 -24.41
N SER A 765 47.58 -6.07 -23.39
CA SER A 765 46.94 -7.38 -23.49
C SER A 765 45.50 -7.26 -23.02
N VAL A 766 44.57 -7.84 -23.77
CA VAL A 766 43.18 -7.96 -23.31
C VAL A 766 42.75 -9.41 -23.33
N ASP A 767 42.13 -9.81 -22.22
CA ASP A 767 41.49 -11.10 -22.07
C ASP A 767 40.07 -10.91 -21.55
N GLU A 768 39.17 -11.80 -21.97
CA GLU A 768 37.80 -11.83 -21.48
C GLU A 768 37.54 -13.17 -20.82
N THR A 769 37.06 -13.11 -19.58
CA THR A 769 36.73 -14.30 -18.79
C THR A 769 35.28 -14.23 -18.35
N THR A 770 34.56 -15.33 -18.50
CA THR A 770 33.24 -15.49 -17.89
C THR A 770 33.41 -15.97 -16.45
N ASP A 771 32.90 -15.20 -15.48
CA ASP A 771 32.97 -15.58 -14.08
C ASP A 771 31.96 -16.70 -13.73
N ARG A 772 32.02 -17.21 -12.49
CA ARG A 772 31.10 -18.26 -11.99
C ARG A 772 29.62 -17.86 -12.00
N LEU A 773 29.32 -16.57 -12.16
CA LEU A 773 27.96 -16.03 -12.22
C LEU A 773 27.51 -15.72 -13.66
N GLY A 774 28.29 -16.12 -14.67
CA GLY A 774 27.97 -15.91 -16.08
C GLY A 774 28.19 -14.47 -16.56
N ARG A 775 28.97 -13.66 -15.84
CA ARG A 775 29.29 -12.27 -16.23
C ARG A 775 30.56 -12.26 -17.05
N TYR A 776 30.54 -11.56 -18.19
CA TYR A 776 31.72 -11.33 -19.02
C TYR A 776 32.59 -10.25 -18.39
N ILE A 777 33.80 -10.61 -17.95
CA ILE A 777 34.76 -9.70 -17.32
C ILE A 777 35.94 -9.51 -18.25
N ALA A 778 36.17 -8.28 -18.68
CA ALA A 778 37.34 -7.92 -19.49
C ALA A 778 38.47 -7.39 -18.62
N HIS A 779 39.68 -7.89 -18.86
CA HIS A 779 40.91 -7.51 -18.20
C HIS A 779 41.83 -6.81 -19.19
N LEU A 780 42.32 -5.62 -18.85
CA LEU A 780 43.34 -4.91 -19.63
C LEU A 780 44.64 -4.86 -18.84
N VAL A 781 45.68 -5.49 -19.37
CA VAL A 781 47.04 -5.45 -18.84
C VAL A 781 47.89 -4.52 -19.72
N VAL A 782 48.69 -3.67 -19.08
CA VAL A 782 49.63 -2.76 -19.74
C VAL A 782 51.04 -3.02 -19.22
N ARG A 783 52.02 -3.02 -20.11
CA ARG A 783 53.43 -3.22 -19.76
C ARG A 783 54.33 -2.29 -20.57
N LYS A 784 55.41 -1.81 -19.94
CA LYS A 784 56.44 -0.97 -20.56
C LYS A 784 57.25 -1.78 -21.57
N LEU A 785 57.47 -1.21 -22.75
CA LEU A 785 58.33 -1.75 -23.81
C LEU A 785 59.67 -1.00 -23.77
N SER A 786 60.75 -1.67 -23.34
CA SER A 786 62.10 -1.09 -23.28
C SER A 786 63.14 -2.06 -23.85
N SER A 787 64.16 -1.52 -24.50
CA SER A 787 65.26 -2.28 -25.10
C SER A 787 66.31 -2.76 -24.09
N LYS A 788 66.27 -2.25 -22.84
CA LYS A 788 67.28 -2.53 -21.81
C LYS A 788 66.78 -3.48 -20.72
N GLU A 789 65.51 -3.39 -20.33
CA GLU A 789 64.92 -4.20 -19.25
C GLU A 789 63.43 -4.47 -19.50
N ALA A 790 62.95 -5.66 -19.11
CA ALA A 790 61.54 -6.01 -19.17
C ALA A 790 60.79 -5.37 -17.98
N GLY A 791 59.95 -4.38 -18.23
CA GLY A 791 59.17 -3.71 -17.15
C GLY A 791 58.12 -4.65 -16.53
N ARG A 792 57.65 -4.38 -15.30
CA ARG A 792 56.58 -5.17 -14.66
C ARG A 792 55.23 -4.96 -15.40
N PRO A 793 54.39 -6.01 -15.59
CA PRO A 793 53.03 -5.84 -16.10
C PRO A 793 52.09 -5.25 -15.03
N PHE A 794 51.17 -4.39 -15.46
CA PHE A 794 50.16 -3.77 -14.60
C PHE A 794 48.76 -4.08 -15.12
N LEU A 795 47.89 -4.59 -14.25
CA LEU A 795 46.45 -4.67 -14.55
C LEU A 795 45.88 -3.26 -14.44
N LEU A 796 45.51 -2.66 -15.57
CA LEU A 796 45.06 -1.27 -15.65
C LEU A 796 43.56 -1.13 -15.41
N ALA A 797 42.76 -2.06 -15.96
CA ALA A 797 41.31 -2.02 -15.83
C ALA A 797 40.71 -3.43 -15.84
N LEU A 798 39.65 -3.58 -15.05
CA LEU A 798 38.81 -4.77 -14.97
C LEU A 798 37.35 -4.30 -15.01
N LYS A 799 36.59 -4.69 -16.04
CA LYS A 799 35.23 -4.17 -16.27
C LYS A 799 34.30 -5.30 -16.70
N GLN A 800 33.10 -5.33 -16.10
CA GLN A 800 32.02 -6.17 -16.59
C GLN A 800 31.49 -5.59 -17.91
N LEU A 801 31.37 -6.45 -18.92
CA LEU A 801 30.81 -6.11 -20.22
C LEU A 801 29.43 -6.74 -20.40
N ASP A 802 28.51 -6.03 -21.03
CA ASP A 802 27.17 -6.55 -21.34
C ASP A 802 27.22 -7.63 -22.44
N LYS A 803 28.21 -7.54 -23.33
CA LYS A 803 28.41 -8.45 -24.46
C LYS A 803 29.84 -8.42 -24.98
N THR A 804 30.31 -9.57 -25.45
CA THR A 804 31.66 -9.80 -25.98
C THR A 804 31.66 -9.65 -27.50
N ASN A 805 31.78 -8.41 -27.96
CA ASN A 805 31.94 -8.11 -29.39
C ASN A 805 33.05 -7.10 -29.61
N SER A 806 33.47 -6.99 -30.87
CA SER A 806 34.63 -6.20 -31.24
C SER A 806 34.55 -4.73 -30.82
N ASN A 807 33.36 -4.13 -30.93
CA ASN A 807 33.14 -2.71 -30.62
C ASN A 807 33.14 -2.46 -29.11
N THR A 808 32.52 -3.34 -28.33
CA THR A 808 32.51 -3.24 -26.87
C THR A 808 33.94 -3.31 -26.31
N ILE A 809 34.76 -4.23 -26.83
CA ILE A 809 36.15 -4.40 -26.39
C ILE A 809 37.04 -3.23 -26.86
N SER A 810 36.89 -2.77 -28.11
CA SER A 810 37.61 -1.57 -28.58
C SER A 810 37.29 -0.34 -27.72
N ARG A 811 36.01 -0.14 -27.35
CA ARG A 811 35.59 0.95 -26.47
C ARG A 811 36.19 0.79 -25.06
N PHE A 812 36.15 -0.42 -24.49
CA PHE A 812 36.77 -0.72 -23.20
C PHE A 812 38.28 -0.39 -23.18
N ILE A 813 39.00 -0.76 -24.24
CA ILE A 813 40.44 -0.46 -24.38
C ILE A 813 40.69 1.05 -24.44
N ASN A 814 39.93 1.78 -25.27
CA ASN A 814 40.08 3.24 -25.40
C ASN A 814 39.77 3.96 -24.08
N GLU A 815 38.65 3.64 -23.43
CA GLU A 815 38.26 4.21 -22.13
C GLU A 815 39.32 3.93 -21.05
N SER A 816 39.86 2.71 -21.03
CA SER A 816 40.85 2.31 -20.03
C SER A 816 42.21 2.93 -20.28
N LEU A 817 42.64 3.08 -21.53
CA LEU A 817 43.90 3.75 -21.88
C LEU A 817 43.87 5.27 -21.65
N ALA A 818 42.69 5.90 -21.74
CA ALA A 818 42.53 7.30 -21.37
C ALA A 818 42.92 7.56 -19.90
N ILE A 819 42.85 6.54 -19.03
CA ILE A 819 43.30 6.61 -17.63
C ILE A 819 44.82 6.87 -17.53
N LEU A 820 45.63 6.44 -18.51
CA LEU A 820 47.08 6.69 -18.47
C LEU A 820 47.43 8.12 -18.89
N TRP A 821 46.67 8.72 -19.82
CA TRP A 821 46.97 10.04 -20.37
C TRP A 821 45.74 10.97 -20.38
N PRO A 822 45.51 11.73 -19.29
CA PRO A 822 44.30 12.52 -19.12
C PRO A 822 44.27 13.85 -19.89
N LYS A 823 45.38 14.28 -20.50
CA LYS A 823 45.48 15.56 -21.22
C LYS A 823 45.55 15.42 -22.74
N ASP A 824 46.23 14.38 -23.24
CA ASP A 824 46.30 14.02 -24.66
C ASP A 824 46.54 12.51 -24.79
N THR A 825 45.78 11.82 -25.64
CA THR A 825 45.95 10.37 -25.83
C THR A 825 47.19 10.13 -26.69
N GLU A 826 48.26 9.60 -26.11
CA GLU A 826 49.50 9.33 -26.85
C GLU A 826 49.41 8.06 -27.69
N HIS A 827 48.60 8.12 -28.75
CA HIS A 827 48.30 7.01 -29.65
C HIS A 827 49.55 6.38 -30.30
N LYS A 828 50.63 7.15 -30.44
CA LYS A 828 51.90 6.67 -31.00
C LYS A 828 52.71 5.78 -30.05
N LYS A 829 52.42 5.82 -28.73
CA LYS A 829 53.11 5.04 -27.68
C LYS A 829 52.61 3.60 -27.59
N VAL A 830 51.40 3.31 -28.05
CA VAL A 830 50.86 1.93 -28.08
C VAL A 830 51.40 1.20 -29.30
N LYS A 831 52.29 0.22 -29.10
CA LYS A 831 52.98 -0.48 -30.20
C LYS A 831 52.44 -1.88 -30.46
N TRP A 832 52.13 -2.66 -29.41
CA TRP A 832 51.62 -4.02 -29.59
C TRP A 832 50.29 -4.21 -28.86
N PHE A 833 49.39 -4.94 -29.51
CA PHE A 833 48.16 -5.46 -28.92
C PHE A 833 48.21 -6.98 -28.98
N VAL A 834 48.07 -7.64 -27.82
CA VAL A 834 48.06 -9.09 -27.69
C VAL A 834 46.66 -9.54 -27.26
N SER A 835 46.08 -10.49 -27.98
CA SER A 835 44.79 -11.10 -27.64
C SER A 835 44.72 -12.55 -28.08
N ASP A 836 43.64 -13.23 -27.72
CA ASP A 836 43.27 -14.49 -28.37
C ASP A 836 43.01 -14.31 -29.88
N GLY A 837 42.96 -15.44 -30.60
CA GLY A 837 42.66 -15.51 -32.03
C GLY A 837 41.17 -15.53 -32.37
N ALA A 838 40.26 -15.19 -31.46
CA ALA A 838 38.83 -15.20 -31.75
C ALA A 838 38.47 -14.14 -32.80
N SER A 839 37.48 -14.43 -33.65
CA SER A 839 37.12 -13.59 -34.79
C SER A 839 36.74 -12.16 -34.40
N TYR A 840 36.11 -11.97 -33.23
CA TYR A 840 35.78 -10.66 -32.71
C TYR A 840 37.01 -9.89 -32.19
N MET A 841 38.04 -10.57 -31.65
CA MET A 841 39.29 -9.94 -31.22
C MET A 841 40.17 -9.52 -32.41
N ILE A 842 40.19 -10.31 -33.49
CA ILE A 842 40.80 -9.92 -34.78
C ILE A 842 40.15 -8.63 -35.32
N LYS A 843 38.82 -8.57 -35.26
CA LYS A 843 38.07 -7.38 -35.64
C LYS A 843 38.35 -6.20 -34.68
N THR A 844 38.51 -6.44 -33.37
CA THR A 844 38.95 -5.42 -32.40
C THR A 844 40.31 -4.84 -32.75
N GLY A 845 41.31 -5.67 -33.08
CA GLY A 845 42.63 -5.20 -33.48
C GLY A 845 42.58 -4.31 -34.73
N THR A 846 41.75 -4.70 -35.70
CA THR A 846 41.50 -3.90 -36.91
C THR A 846 40.88 -2.55 -36.58
N ASN A 847 39.85 -2.52 -35.71
CA ASN A 847 39.22 -1.30 -35.25
C ASN A 847 40.19 -0.38 -34.49
N LEU A 848 41.06 -0.95 -33.65
CA LEU A 848 42.04 -0.20 -32.87
C LEU A 848 43.13 0.42 -33.74
N LYS A 849 43.47 -0.20 -34.88
CA LYS A 849 44.47 0.33 -35.82
C LYS A 849 44.08 1.70 -36.40
N VAL A 850 42.77 2.00 -36.45
CA VAL A 850 42.25 3.32 -36.83
C VAL A 850 42.64 4.40 -35.82
N PHE A 851 42.67 4.06 -34.53
CA PHE A 851 43.02 5.00 -33.45
C PHE A 851 44.50 4.97 -33.08
N TYR A 852 45.18 3.84 -33.31
CA TYR A 852 46.58 3.60 -32.96
C TYR A 852 47.35 3.15 -34.20
N GLU A 853 47.75 4.09 -35.05
CA GLU A 853 48.34 3.84 -36.38
C GLU A 853 49.56 2.88 -36.36
N ASN A 854 50.33 2.88 -35.27
CA ASN A 854 51.54 2.07 -35.10
C ASN A 854 51.30 0.75 -34.35
N ILE A 855 50.06 0.35 -34.12
CA ILE A 855 49.74 -0.86 -33.37
C ILE A 855 49.91 -2.10 -34.25
N THR A 856 50.68 -3.07 -33.76
CA THR A 856 50.79 -4.40 -34.33
C THR A 856 49.93 -5.34 -33.48
N HIS A 857 48.92 -5.95 -34.09
CA HIS A 857 48.07 -6.94 -33.43
C HIS A 857 48.71 -8.33 -33.55
N LEU A 858 48.95 -8.97 -32.40
CA LEU A 858 49.50 -10.31 -32.27
C LEU A 858 48.41 -11.21 -31.69
N THR A 859 48.00 -12.23 -32.45
CA THR A 859 47.01 -13.23 -32.02
C THR A 859 47.70 -14.53 -31.63
N CYS A 860 47.28 -15.14 -30.52
CA CYS A 860 47.74 -16.46 -30.12
C CYS A 860 46.77 -17.54 -30.63
N MET A 861 47.28 -18.61 -31.27
CA MET A 861 46.47 -19.70 -31.85
C MET A 861 45.94 -20.72 -30.82
N VAL A 862 46.41 -20.69 -29.56
CA VAL A 862 46.00 -21.66 -28.53
C VAL A 862 45.25 -20.93 -27.42
N GLN A 863 43.99 -21.32 -27.22
CA GLN A 863 43.00 -20.68 -26.35
C GLN A 863 43.32 -20.72 -24.83
N SER A 864 44.47 -21.28 -24.43
CA SER A 864 44.92 -21.42 -23.03
C SER A 864 46.25 -20.71 -22.69
N HIS A 865 46.86 -19.95 -23.62
CA HIS A 865 48.22 -19.42 -23.44
C HIS A 865 48.35 -17.91 -23.20
N ALA A 866 47.29 -17.20 -22.81
CA ALA A 866 47.44 -15.83 -22.29
C ALA A 866 48.39 -15.76 -21.07
N ASN A 867 48.43 -16.82 -20.24
CA ASN A 867 49.34 -16.97 -19.11
C ASN A 867 50.78 -17.40 -19.49
N VAL A 868 51.00 -17.93 -20.71
CA VAL A 868 52.32 -18.38 -21.17
C VAL A 868 53.05 -17.28 -21.93
N LEU A 869 52.32 -16.36 -22.59
CA LEU A 869 52.91 -15.16 -23.20
C LEU A 869 53.46 -14.16 -22.16
N SER A 870 52.91 -14.12 -20.95
CA SER A 870 53.48 -13.32 -19.85
C SER A 870 54.84 -13.89 -19.37
N LEU A 871 55.00 -15.22 -19.35
CA LEU A 871 56.25 -15.94 -19.08
C LEU A 871 57.25 -15.91 -20.27
N TRP A 872 56.75 -15.90 -21.52
CA TRP A 872 57.59 -15.83 -22.73
C TRP A 872 58.13 -14.41 -22.99
N ALA A 873 57.38 -13.37 -22.60
CA ALA A 873 57.83 -11.98 -22.68
C ALA A 873 58.99 -11.66 -21.74
N ASP A 874 59.22 -12.47 -20.69
CA ASP A 874 60.36 -12.30 -19.79
C ASP A 874 61.71 -12.71 -20.44
N ARG A 875 61.69 -13.40 -21.59
CA ARG A 875 62.92 -13.89 -22.26
C ARG A 875 63.42 -13.07 -23.45
N PHE A 876 62.69 -12.06 -23.93
CA PHE A 876 63.06 -11.36 -25.17
C PHE A 876 62.90 -9.83 -25.11
N CYS A 877 64.03 -9.13 -24.99
CA CYS A 877 64.16 -7.72 -25.36
C CYS A 877 64.21 -7.60 -26.90
N LEU A 878 63.06 -7.61 -27.59
CA LEU A 878 63.02 -7.49 -29.06
C LEU A 878 62.59 -6.09 -29.53
N PRO A 879 63.46 -5.33 -30.22
CA PRO A 879 63.17 -3.97 -30.68
C PRO A 879 62.47 -3.88 -32.05
N SER A 880 62.11 -5.01 -32.69
CA SER A 880 61.63 -5.02 -34.09
C SER A 880 60.32 -5.82 -34.25
N PRO A 881 59.21 -5.19 -34.68
CA PRO A 881 57.94 -5.86 -34.97
C PRO A 881 58.07 -6.95 -36.05
N LYS A 882 58.95 -6.74 -37.05
CA LYS A 882 59.16 -7.68 -38.17
C LYS A 882 59.81 -8.98 -37.73
N LYS A 883 60.77 -8.96 -36.79
CA LYS A 883 61.42 -10.18 -36.29
C LYS A 883 60.51 -11.02 -35.38
N ALA A 884 59.67 -10.38 -34.56
CA ALA A 884 58.71 -11.08 -33.72
C ALA A 884 57.59 -11.76 -34.54
N VAL A 885 57.10 -11.10 -35.59
CA VAL A 885 56.11 -11.67 -36.53
C VAL A 885 56.70 -12.85 -37.31
N GLN A 886 57.97 -12.79 -37.71
CA GLN A 886 58.65 -13.92 -38.37
C GLN A 886 58.82 -15.14 -37.45
N ILE A 887 59.05 -14.94 -36.14
CA ILE A 887 59.13 -16.04 -35.17
C ILE A 887 57.73 -16.63 -34.88
N LEU A 888 56.68 -15.80 -34.88
CA LEU A 888 55.30 -16.24 -34.64
C LEU A 888 54.62 -16.85 -35.90
N GLN A 889 55.15 -16.61 -37.10
CA GLN A 889 54.57 -17.05 -38.38
C GLN A 889 55.45 -18.02 -39.19
N GLY A 890 56.58 -18.52 -38.66
CA GLY A 890 57.39 -19.59 -39.27
C GLY A 890 57.00 -20.97 -38.71
N GLN A 891 56.29 -21.81 -39.46
CA GLN A 891 56.83 -22.89 -40.32
C GLN A 891 57.35 -24.10 -39.53
N ASN A 892 56.68 -25.25 -39.73
CA ASN A 892 57.01 -26.62 -39.30
C ASN A 892 58.31 -26.77 -38.48
N LEU A 893 58.12 -26.94 -37.17
CA LEU A 893 58.90 -27.84 -36.31
C LEU A 893 57.96 -28.39 -35.24
#